data_AF-A0A6M5YFZ6-F1
#
_entry.id   AF-A0A6M5YFZ6-F1
#
_cell.length_a   1.000
_cell.length_b   1.000
_cell.length_c   1.000
_cell.angle_alpha   90.00
_cell.angle_beta   90.00
_cell.angle_gamma   90.00
#
_symmetry.space_group_name_H-M   'P 1'
#
loop_
_entity.id
_entity.type
_entity.pdbx_description
1 polymer ?
#
loop_
_entity_poly.entity_id
_entity_poly.type
_entity_poly.pdbx_seq_one_letter_code
_entity_poly.pdbx_strand_id
1 'polypeptide(L)'
;MSRGPPGDPLHPFSSHNRSEPMSPADPPIPADPATPRVLLFGHRGAGKSALIGALLQAGATQGETLRGEVVHSSVDLPRIRDAVYSGTQIEPSQRVLVSYTIRLRPWRIDSQALIEPLTVILDDCDGKAAESLLEDPEPITRRVPDSPVAQAVVGADAIVLLVDAASTDAELTEAFTEFKTFLEVVGRAKTDAREVGGFPVFLVLTQCDRLARPGDTERTWEERVRHRAETAWAAFDAFLKDADDHDVAPAPFLPFGSVHLDVLAVAVRRPPVPGVLSPLSQPYQVAELFRDCFAQAKAHRARARASDTRLKWTARLALTAVAALLTSFAVVALFPPQPSGPGLAEKVRTYERFEPPAASRLADDQIERNKNALLRFKLDGDYPDLPPDLRGFVESRIKEIEDYEAFRSQLAATPAPASARNLPDLYKIRATLTSALDLPPEYAWGETAAAVLRRKWLDDVKAIEQAEADMVAYYRKYDTEATALLLTRVFDAGWLARIATLTEEGDRPPFPLKNPIPNSPTVNQPRGEPVAYSVPYEFDEVYHVRRGWQQARDRLAHLRDLADALGATTPPTRPAAVLMLPEPNGVDSASLATERLAALREAYPDLAEDGSEWEAQNFPDPARTELTTRLQKSFANGVRHVQKLMKVQDTKDGWKALAGTLSDPTYREWGQLLQLLDRLQNPSAPDPVTILSHFLSDLDTKAFELDLRGFELTVPLDLTVGLDRVEPVGPLALTLTRGQNAPVTVKFTVSKGDTHDNVTVYRLTPEGGTKLAYYAGDDLRAELPVRAGTQSLALRWDTGDSNTFRFDRLGREPRLTKPTSGTEPATGVKLVPTSGSTVPRFPVLMPLTTK
;
A
#
# COMPACT_ATOMS: atom_id res chain seq x y z
N MET A 1 -22.73 -7.54 -88.73
CA MET A 1 -23.84 -7.27 -87.79
C MET A 1 -23.26 -6.42 -86.66
N SER A 2 -23.16 -5.10 -86.80
CA SER A 2 -24.16 -4.05 -86.54
C SER A 2 -24.53 -3.83 -85.06
N ARG A 3 -23.88 -2.81 -84.48
CA ARG A 3 -24.34 -1.72 -83.57
C ARG A 3 -24.98 -2.00 -82.21
N GLY A 4 -24.37 -1.40 -81.17
CA GLY A 4 -24.98 -0.92 -79.91
C GLY A 4 -23.96 -0.10 -79.08
N PRO A 5 -24.30 1.07 -78.50
CA PRO A 5 -23.35 2.16 -78.14
C PRO A 5 -22.89 2.18 -76.66
N PRO A 6 -21.91 3.04 -76.28
CA PRO A 6 -21.43 3.18 -74.90
C PRO A 6 -22.27 4.20 -74.10
N GLY A 7 -22.56 3.88 -72.83
CA GLY A 7 -23.30 4.73 -71.89
C GLY A 7 -22.39 5.57 -71.00
N ASP A 8 -22.85 6.80 -70.75
CA ASP A 8 -22.28 7.89 -69.95
C ASP A 8 -22.03 7.61 -68.45
N PRO A 9 -21.19 8.42 -67.79
CA PRO A 9 -20.84 8.26 -66.38
C PRO A 9 -21.88 8.86 -65.43
N LEU A 10 -22.09 8.15 -64.32
CA LEU A 10 -23.04 8.46 -63.24
C LEU A 10 -22.71 9.75 -62.49
N HIS A 11 -23.73 10.57 -62.27
CA HIS A 11 -23.80 11.63 -61.26
C HIS A 11 -23.73 11.07 -59.83
N PRO A 12 -23.16 11.80 -58.86
CA PRO A 12 -23.20 11.42 -57.45
C PRO A 12 -24.57 11.73 -56.82
N PHE A 13 -25.12 10.74 -56.13
CA PHE A 13 -26.31 10.86 -55.29
C PHE A 13 -26.05 11.84 -54.12
N SER A 14 -26.80 12.94 -54.10
CA SER A 14 -27.00 13.75 -52.89
C SER A 14 -27.96 13.02 -51.96
N SER A 15 -27.45 12.46 -50.86
CA SER A 15 -28.25 12.01 -49.73
C SER A 15 -28.57 13.21 -48.82
N HIS A 16 -29.83 13.64 -48.85
CA HIS A 16 -30.39 14.49 -47.80
C HIS A 16 -30.41 13.71 -46.48
N ASN A 17 -29.47 14.04 -45.59
CA ASN A 17 -29.45 13.57 -44.22
C ASN A 17 -30.56 14.30 -43.44
N ARG A 18 -31.70 13.65 -43.23
CA ARG A 18 -32.71 14.08 -42.27
C ARG A 18 -32.13 13.91 -40.87
N SER A 19 -31.87 15.02 -40.20
CA SER A 19 -31.57 15.08 -38.77
C SER A 19 -32.78 14.57 -37.98
N GLU A 20 -32.72 13.32 -37.53
CA GLU A 20 -33.59 12.83 -36.46
C GLU A 20 -33.25 13.59 -35.17
N PRO A 21 -34.25 14.11 -34.44
CA PRO A 21 -34.02 14.75 -33.16
C PRO A 21 -33.49 13.71 -32.17
N MET A 22 -32.29 13.96 -31.64
CA MET A 22 -31.71 13.16 -30.56
C MET A 22 -32.72 13.02 -29.42
N SER A 23 -33.17 11.79 -29.16
CA SER A 23 -33.89 11.46 -27.92
C SER A 23 -33.04 11.93 -26.73
N PRO A 24 -33.64 12.61 -25.73
CA PRO A 24 -32.92 13.01 -24.53
C PRO A 24 -32.32 11.77 -23.87
N ALA A 25 -31.02 11.80 -23.59
CA ALA A 25 -30.32 10.70 -22.95
C ALA A 25 -31.00 10.34 -21.63
N ASP A 26 -31.27 9.04 -21.42
CA ASP A 26 -31.79 8.54 -20.16
C ASP A 26 -30.92 9.02 -18.98
N PRO A 27 -31.52 9.41 -17.85
CA PRO A 27 -30.77 9.84 -16.68
C PRO A 27 -29.82 8.72 -16.22
N PRO A 28 -28.56 9.04 -15.87
CA PRO A 28 -27.59 8.04 -15.46
C PRO A 28 -28.11 7.27 -14.24
N ILE A 29 -28.08 5.93 -14.31
CA ILE A 29 -28.42 5.06 -13.20
C ILE A 29 -27.51 5.42 -12.01
N PRO A 30 -28.05 5.71 -10.81
CA PRO A 30 -27.23 6.02 -9.65
C PRO A 30 -26.32 4.83 -9.33
N ALA A 31 -25.02 5.10 -9.22
CA ALA A 31 -24.04 4.05 -8.93
C ALA A 31 -24.31 3.42 -7.57
N ASP A 32 -24.06 2.11 -7.44
CA ASP A 32 -24.19 1.40 -6.18
C ASP A 32 -23.31 2.09 -5.12
N PRO A 33 -23.86 2.52 -3.96
CA PRO A 33 -23.08 3.10 -2.87
C PRO A 33 -22.02 2.14 -2.32
N ALA A 34 -21.98 0.87 -2.75
CA ALA A 34 -20.95 -0.11 -2.42
C ALA A 34 -19.68 0.02 -3.21
N THR A 35 -19.77 0.68 -4.37
CA THR A 35 -18.66 0.82 -5.27
C THR A 35 -17.61 1.72 -4.62
N PRO A 36 -16.36 1.26 -4.46
CA PRO A 36 -15.26 2.10 -4.02
C PRO A 36 -15.04 3.26 -4.98
N ARG A 37 -14.66 4.41 -4.44
CA ARG A 37 -14.38 5.63 -5.20
C ARG A 37 -12.93 6.05 -5.04
N VAL A 38 -12.26 6.35 -6.14
CA VAL A 38 -10.90 6.87 -6.16
C VAL A 38 -10.91 8.23 -6.84
N LEU A 39 -10.38 9.24 -6.18
CA LEU A 39 -10.26 10.59 -6.73
C LEU A 39 -8.83 10.83 -7.23
N LEU A 40 -8.70 11.24 -8.50
CA LEU A 40 -7.45 11.78 -9.04
C LEU A 40 -7.44 13.30 -8.83
N PHE A 41 -6.50 13.78 -8.03
CA PHE A 41 -6.43 15.16 -7.56
C PHE A 41 -5.02 15.74 -7.72
N GLY A 42 -4.89 17.03 -8.01
CA GLY A 42 -3.59 17.68 -8.20
C GLY A 42 -3.68 18.87 -9.15
N HIS A 43 -2.61 19.67 -9.25
CA HIS A 43 -2.61 20.90 -10.05
C HIS A 43 -2.90 20.68 -11.54
N ARG A 44 -3.14 21.78 -12.24
CA ARG A 44 -3.27 21.78 -13.69
C ARG A 44 -2.00 21.25 -14.33
N GLY A 45 -2.18 20.37 -15.31
CA GLY A 45 -1.05 19.78 -16.03
C GLY A 45 -0.40 18.60 -15.32
N ALA A 46 -0.79 18.22 -14.09
CA ALA A 46 -0.24 17.03 -13.40
C ALA A 46 -0.58 15.66 -14.04
N GLY A 47 -1.07 15.63 -15.28
CA GLY A 47 -1.26 14.38 -16.04
C GLY A 47 -2.44 13.50 -15.61
N LYS A 48 -3.45 14.01 -14.89
CA LYS A 48 -4.61 13.23 -14.39
C LYS A 48 -5.32 12.40 -15.47
N SER A 49 -5.86 13.02 -16.51
CA SER A 49 -6.53 12.29 -17.60
C SER A 49 -5.55 11.42 -18.41
N ALA A 50 -4.28 11.81 -18.48
CA ALA A 50 -3.25 11.00 -19.14
C ALA A 50 -2.96 9.69 -18.37
N LEU A 51 -3.01 9.74 -17.04
CA LEU A 51 -2.88 8.58 -16.17
C LEU A 51 -4.06 7.61 -16.33
N ILE A 52 -5.28 8.12 -16.57
CA ILE A 52 -6.44 7.28 -16.90
C ILE A 52 -6.23 6.57 -18.25
N GLY A 53 -5.74 7.29 -19.27
CA GLY A 53 -5.37 6.68 -20.54
C GLY A 53 -4.31 5.59 -20.39
N ALA A 54 -3.33 5.81 -19.52
CA ALA A 54 -2.29 4.84 -19.20
C ALA A 54 -2.81 3.63 -18.41
N LEU A 55 -3.83 3.79 -17.55
CA LEU A 55 -4.50 2.67 -16.88
C LEU A 55 -5.19 1.74 -17.89
N LEU A 56 -5.85 2.30 -18.90
CA LEU A 56 -6.49 1.49 -19.96
C LEU A 56 -5.44 0.74 -20.77
N GLN A 57 -4.30 1.37 -21.05
CA GLN A 57 -3.19 0.71 -21.71
C GLN A 57 -2.57 -0.38 -20.82
N ALA A 58 -2.36 -0.12 -19.53
CA ALA A 58 -1.88 -1.09 -18.55
C ALA A 58 -2.83 -2.29 -18.46
N GLY A 59 -4.15 -2.07 -18.47
CA GLY A 59 -5.14 -3.14 -18.51
C GLY A 59 -5.03 -4.04 -19.75
N ALA A 60 -4.54 -3.50 -20.88
CA ALA A 60 -4.35 -4.25 -22.12
C ALA A 60 -2.96 -4.91 -22.23
N THR A 61 -1.90 -4.29 -21.69
CA THR A 61 -0.51 -4.75 -21.85
C THR A 61 0.12 -5.34 -20.59
N GLN A 62 -0.47 -5.11 -19.41
CA GLN A 62 0.08 -5.45 -18.09
C GLN A 62 -1.00 -6.06 -17.17
N GLY A 63 -1.97 -6.79 -17.74
CA GLY A 63 -3.10 -7.33 -16.98
C GLY A 63 -2.70 -8.27 -15.83
N GLU A 64 -1.58 -8.99 -15.96
CA GLU A 64 -1.00 -9.80 -14.87
C GLU A 64 -0.59 -8.94 -13.67
N THR A 65 0.16 -7.86 -13.92
CA THR A 65 0.61 -6.92 -12.88
C THR A 65 -0.56 -6.18 -12.23
N LEU A 66 -1.55 -5.74 -13.02
CA LEU A 66 -2.77 -5.10 -12.55
C LEU A 66 -3.71 -6.11 -11.85
N ARG A 67 -3.45 -7.42 -12.01
CA ARG A 67 -4.31 -8.54 -11.62
C ARG A 67 -5.70 -8.51 -12.25
N GLY A 68 -5.89 -7.74 -13.31
CA GLY A 68 -7.18 -7.60 -13.98
C GLY A 68 -7.08 -6.98 -15.36
N GLU A 69 -8.05 -7.32 -16.21
CA GLU A 69 -8.31 -6.64 -17.48
C GLU A 69 -9.30 -5.50 -17.22
N VAL A 70 -8.96 -4.30 -17.69
CA VAL A 70 -9.84 -3.13 -17.55
C VAL A 70 -10.96 -3.18 -18.58
N VAL A 71 -12.19 -3.34 -18.10
CA VAL A 71 -13.40 -3.20 -18.89
C VAL A 71 -14.07 -1.88 -18.55
N HIS A 72 -14.26 -1.06 -19.57
CA HIS A 72 -14.87 0.25 -19.44
C HIS A 72 -16.28 0.27 -20.02
N SER A 73 -17.17 1.04 -19.40
CA SER A 73 -18.52 1.31 -19.94
C SER A 73 -18.62 2.67 -20.64
N SER A 74 -17.66 3.58 -20.42
CA SER A 74 -17.66 4.91 -21.03
C SER A 74 -17.09 4.87 -22.46
N VAL A 75 -17.73 5.64 -23.35
CA VAL A 75 -17.29 5.87 -24.74
C VAL A 75 -16.02 6.74 -24.79
N ASP A 76 -15.78 7.55 -23.76
CA ASP A 76 -14.68 8.51 -23.74
C ASP A 76 -13.34 7.88 -23.35
N LEU A 77 -13.35 6.77 -22.60
CA LEU A 77 -12.14 6.13 -22.09
C LEU A 77 -11.19 5.67 -23.21
N PRO A 78 -11.64 4.93 -24.25
CA PRO A 78 -10.79 4.63 -25.41
C PRO A 78 -10.23 5.87 -26.09
N ARG A 79 -11.03 6.94 -26.21
CA ARG A 79 -10.58 8.20 -26.84
C ARG A 79 -9.47 8.86 -26.04
N ILE A 80 -9.57 8.85 -24.70
CA ILE A 80 -8.53 9.37 -23.81
C ILE A 80 -7.25 8.57 -23.97
N ARG A 81 -7.31 7.23 -23.95
CA ARG A 81 -6.14 6.37 -24.22
C ARG A 81 -5.53 6.69 -25.57
N ASP A 82 -6.33 6.68 -26.63
CA ASP A 82 -5.85 6.88 -27.99
C ASP A 82 -5.22 8.27 -28.16
N ALA A 83 -5.78 9.31 -27.52
CA ALA A 83 -5.18 10.64 -27.49
C ALA A 83 -3.80 10.64 -26.79
N VAL A 84 -3.70 10.03 -25.61
CA VAL A 84 -2.42 9.91 -24.86
C VAL A 84 -1.33 9.26 -25.73
N TYR A 85 -1.63 8.14 -26.38
CA TYR A 85 -0.62 7.38 -27.12
C TYR A 85 -0.37 7.87 -28.55
N SER A 86 -1.35 8.51 -29.19
CA SER A 86 -1.13 9.21 -30.47
C SER A 86 -0.40 10.54 -30.33
N GLY A 87 -0.27 11.07 -29.10
CA GLY A 87 0.25 12.41 -28.85
C GLY A 87 -0.74 13.52 -29.21
N THR A 88 -2.00 13.17 -29.46
CA THR A 88 -3.07 14.15 -29.66
C THR A 88 -3.37 14.83 -28.32
N GLN A 89 -3.51 16.14 -28.35
CA GLN A 89 -3.89 16.89 -27.15
C GLN A 89 -5.26 16.41 -26.66
N ILE A 90 -5.35 15.96 -25.41
CA ILE A 90 -6.62 15.63 -24.78
C ILE A 90 -7.37 16.94 -24.59
N GLU A 91 -8.56 17.05 -25.19
CA GLU A 91 -9.40 18.22 -24.97
C GLU A 91 -9.80 18.27 -23.49
N PRO A 92 -9.57 19.40 -22.80
CA PRO A 92 -9.96 19.52 -21.41
C PRO A 92 -11.48 19.38 -21.29
N SER A 93 -11.91 18.52 -20.38
CA SER A 93 -13.32 18.38 -20.02
C SER A 93 -13.89 19.75 -19.63
N GLN A 94 -15.05 20.12 -20.18
CA GLN A 94 -15.79 21.29 -19.71
C GLN A 94 -16.42 21.07 -18.32
N ARG A 95 -16.48 19.82 -17.86
CA ARG A 95 -16.98 19.46 -16.54
C ARG A 95 -15.85 19.52 -15.53
N VAL A 96 -16.16 20.13 -14.39
CA VAL A 96 -15.31 20.27 -13.21
C VAL A 96 -14.90 18.91 -12.63
N LEU A 97 -15.77 17.89 -12.77
CA LEU A 97 -15.54 16.52 -12.33
C LEU A 97 -16.12 15.55 -13.35
N VAL A 98 -15.37 14.51 -13.71
CA VAL A 98 -15.85 13.41 -14.57
C VAL A 98 -15.64 12.08 -13.87
N SER A 99 -16.72 11.33 -13.68
CA SER A 99 -16.68 10.00 -13.07
C SER A 99 -16.66 8.90 -14.14
N TYR A 100 -15.71 7.98 -14.03
CA TYR A 100 -15.58 6.82 -14.89
C TYR A 100 -15.82 5.53 -14.10
N THR A 101 -16.71 4.67 -14.58
CA THR A 101 -16.87 3.33 -14.01
C THR A 101 -15.87 2.37 -14.65
N ILE A 102 -14.94 1.88 -13.83
CA ILE A 102 -13.90 0.94 -14.20
C ILE A 102 -14.28 -0.43 -13.63
N ARG A 103 -14.40 -1.43 -14.50
CA ARG A 103 -14.63 -2.82 -14.09
C ARG A 103 -13.37 -3.64 -14.39
N LEU A 104 -12.68 -4.07 -13.34
CA LEU A 104 -11.62 -5.05 -13.45
C LEU A 104 -12.23 -6.45 -13.56
N ARG A 105 -12.11 -7.04 -14.75
CA ARG A 105 -12.31 -8.49 -14.89
C ARG A 105 -11.06 -9.19 -14.38
N PRO A 106 -11.18 -10.27 -13.60
CA PRO A 106 -10.02 -10.98 -13.10
C PRO A 106 -9.11 -11.43 -14.24
N TRP A 107 -7.82 -11.15 -14.10
CA TRP A 107 -6.85 -11.73 -15.01
C TRP A 107 -6.82 -13.23 -14.79
N ARG A 108 -6.83 -13.99 -15.88
CA ARG A 108 -6.82 -15.45 -15.86
C ARG A 108 -5.50 -15.94 -16.38
N ILE A 109 -4.79 -16.68 -15.54
CA ILE A 109 -3.72 -17.56 -15.96
C ILE A 109 -4.40 -18.93 -16.08
N ASP A 110 -4.49 -19.42 -17.31
CA ASP A 110 -5.33 -20.56 -17.69
C ASP A 110 -6.82 -20.36 -17.36
N SER A 111 -7.35 -21.12 -16.41
CA SER A 111 -8.75 -21.08 -15.96
C SER A 111 -8.97 -20.44 -14.59
N GLN A 112 -7.91 -20.15 -13.84
CA GLN A 112 -8.01 -19.61 -12.49
C GLN A 112 -7.97 -18.08 -12.50
N ALA A 113 -8.95 -17.46 -11.84
CA ALA A 113 -8.99 -16.02 -11.64
C ALA A 113 -8.04 -15.63 -10.50
N LEU A 114 -7.16 -14.63 -10.72
CA LEU A 114 -6.24 -14.14 -9.68
C LEU A 114 -6.94 -13.36 -8.57
N ILE A 115 -8.06 -12.69 -8.87
CA ILE A 115 -8.86 -11.89 -7.92
C ILE A 115 -10.35 -12.03 -8.21
N GLU A 116 -11.19 -11.55 -7.29
CA GLU A 116 -12.60 -11.33 -7.57
C GLU A 116 -12.80 -10.14 -8.54
N PRO A 117 -13.84 -10.15 -9.38
CA PRO A 117 -14.19 -8.98 -10.19
C PRO A 117 -14.40 -7.76 -9.31
N LEU A 118 -13.78 -6.63 -9.68
CA LEU A 118 -13.86 -5.39 -8.93
C LEU A 118 -14.45 -4.29 -9.81
N THR A 119 -15.39 -3.52 -9.28
CA THR A 119 -15.89 -2.30 -9.92
C THR A 119 -15.47 -1.12 -9.06
N VAL A 120 -14.91 -0.08 -9.66
CA VAL A 120 -14.44 1.14 -9.00
C VAL A 120 -14.95 2.34 -9.79
N ILE A 121 -15.28 3.42 -9.09
CA ILE A 121 -15.53 4.72 -9.71
C ILE A 121 -14.25 5.54 -9.61
N LEU A 122 -13.72 5.95 -10.75
CA LEU A 122 -12.56 6.82 -10.85
C LEU A 122 -13.03 8.24 -11.18
N ASP A 123 -12.85 9.15 -10.24
CA ASP A 123 -13.24 10.55 -10.37
C ASP A 123 -12.03 11.37 -10.86
N ASP A 124 -12.12 11.90 -12.08
CA ASP A 124 -11.12 12.82 -12.68
C ASP A 124 -11.52 14.27 -12.37
N CYS A 125 -10.73 14.94 -11.55
CA CYS A 125 -10.93 16.34 -11.20
C CYS A 125 -10.30 17.26 -12.25
N ASP A 126 -10.99 18.32 -12.67
CA ASP A 126 -10.36 19.36 -13.49
C ASP A 126 -9.21 20.05 -12.71
N GLY A 127 -8.12 20.39 -13.41
CA GLY A 127 -6.95 21.01 -12.78
C GLY A 127 -7.26 22.36 -12.13
N LYS A 128 -8.08 23.20 -12.77
CA LYS A 128 -8.44 24.51 -12.19
C LYS A 128 -9.36 24.37 -11.00
N ALA A 129 -10.24 23.37 -11.04
CA ALA A 129 -11.13 23.07 -9.93
C ALA A 129 -10.37 22.52 -8.72
N ALA A 130 -9.35 21.68 -8.96
CA ALA A 130 -8.44 21.22 -7.91
C ALA A 130 -7.66 22.39 -7.31
N GLU A 131 -7.05 23.25 -8.14
CA GLU A 131 -6.34 24.47 -7.69
C GLU A 131 -7.25 25.38 -6.85
N SER A 132 -8.47 25.67 -7.32
CA SER A 132 -9.43 26.47 -6.57
C SER A 132 -9.78 25.86 -5.20
N LEU A 133 -9.76 24.52 -5.08
CA LEU A 133 -10.03 23.83 -3.82
C LEU A 133 -8.78 23.70 -2.92
N LEU A 134 -7.58 23.75 -3.51
CA LEU A 134 -6.32 23.85 -2.78
C LEU A 134 -6.17 25.24 -2.16
N GLU A 135 -6.51 26.28 -2.92
CA GLU A 135 -6.50 27.68 -2.47
C GLU A 135 -7.59 27.96 -1.42
N ASP A 136 -8.80 27.43 -1.62
CA ASP A 136 -9.93 27.54 -0.70
C ASP A 136 -10.57 26.17 -0.42
N PRO A 137 -10.08 25.45 0.61
CA PRO A 137 -10.61 24.14 0.98
C PRO A 137 -11.88 24.21 1.86
N GLU A 138 -12.39 25.41 2.20
CA GLU A 138 -13.60 25.59 3.02
C GLU A 138 -14.80 24.74 2.55
N PRO A 139 -15.09 24.62 1.22
CA PRO A 139 -16.21 23.82 0.72
C PRO A 139 -16.22 22.35 1.17
N ILE A 140 -15.06 21.78 1.54
CA ILE A 140 -14.93 20.40 2.03
C ILE A 140 -15.50 20.24 3.44
N THR A 141 -15.34 21.27 4.30
CA THR A 141 -15.76 21.22 5.71
C THR A 141 -17.26 21.47 5.91
N ARG A 142 -17.95 21.93 4.86
CA ARG A 142 -19.40 22.16 4.92
C ARG A 142 -20.12 20.82 5.10
N ARG A 143 -21.13 20.82 5.98
CA ARG A 143 -21.95 19.62 6.27
C ARG A 143 -22.54 18.97 5.01
N VAL A 144 -22.83 19.79 4.00
CA VAL A 144 -23.17 19.34 2.65
C VAL A 144 -22.26 20.13 1.70
N PRO A 145 -21.21 19.51 1.13
CA PRO A 145 -20.33 20.20 0.20
C PRO A 145 -21.13 20.66 -1.02
N ASP A 146 -20.98 21.92 -1.42
CA ASP A 146 -21.75 22.56 -2.48
C ASP A 146 -21.06 22.53 -3.86
N SER A 147 -19.78 22.13 -3.88
CA SER A 147 -19.02 21.88 -5.11
C SER A 147 -18.96 20.36 -5.43
N PRO A 148 -19.12 19.94 -6.70
CA PRO A 148 -18.96 18.54 -7.11
C PRO A 148 -17.59 17.95 -6.71
N VAL A 149 -16.52 18.76 -6.74
CA VAL A 149 -15.18 18.30 -6.36
C VAL A 149 -15.08 18.10 -4.85
N ALA A 150 -15.60 19.03 -4.06
CA ALA A 150 -15.63 18.87 -2.61
C ALA A 150 -16.47 17.65 -2.18
N GLN A 151 -17.60 17.40 -2.86
CA GLN A 151 -18.38 16.16 -2.68
C GLN A 151 -17.57 14.91 -3.04
N ALA A 152 -16.80 14.95 -4.14
CA ALA A 152 -15.95 13.83 -4.54
C ALA A 152 -14.82 13.58 -3.52
N VAL A 153 -14.22 14.63 -2.97
CA VAL A 153 -13.20 14.55 -1.92
C VAL A 153 -13.77 13.89 -0.66
N VAL A 154 -14.92 14.35 -0.17
CA VAL A 154 -15.58 13.78 1.01
C VAL A 154 -16.05 12.34 0.75
N GLY A 155 -16.54 12.05 -0.47
CA GLY A 155 -17.07 10.74 -0.84
C GLY A 155 -16.04 9.72 -1.30
N ALA A 156 -14.78 10.12 -1.51
CA ALA A 156 -13.70 9.24 -1.94
C ALA A 156 -13.35 8.21 -0.85
N ASP A 157 -12.98 7.01 -1.29
CA ASP A 157 -12.41 5.95 -0.44
C ASP A 157 -10.87 5.89 -0.55
N ALA A 158 -10.29 6.55 -1.56
CA ALA A 158 -8.87 6.85 -1.70
C ALA A 158 -8.65 8.13 -2.51
N ILE A 159 -7.57 8.86 -2.24
CA ILE A 159 -7.13 10.01 -3.04
C ILE A 159 -5.77 9.70 -3.64
N VAL A 160 -5.61 9.97 -4.93
CA VAL A 160 -4.31 10.01 -5.61
C VAL A 160 -3.97 11.48 -5.81
N LEU A 161 -2.91 11.95 -5.16
CA LEU A 161 -2.35 13.30 -5.30
C LEU A 161 -1.25 13.27 -6.38
N LEU A 162 -1.48 13.91 -7.51
CA LEU A 162 -0.60 13.88 -8.67
C LEU A 162 0.28 15.13 -8.70
N VAL A 163 1.57 14.94 -8.89
CA VAL A 163 2.56 16.01 -9.05
C VAL A 163 3.38 15.76 -10.31
N ASP A 164 3.76 16.81 -11.04
CA ASP A 164 4.62 16.68 -12.23
C ASP A 164 6.07 16.41 -11.76
N ALA A 165 6.62 15.26 -12.13
CA ALA A 165 7.99 14.90 -11.78
C ALA A 165 9.02 15.84 -12.42
N ALA A 166 8.66 16.49 -13.53
CA ALA A 166 9.50 17.44 -14.25
C ALA A 166 9.46 18.86 -13.65
N SER A 167 8.60 19.13 -12.66
CA SER A 167 8.62 20.38 -11.90
C SER A 167 9.97 20.62 -11.24
N THR A 168 10.30 21.88 -10.96
CA THR A 168 11.48 22.24 -10.15
C THR A 168 11.28 21.86 -8.68
N ASP A 169 12.36 21.84 -7.89
CA ASP A 169 12.25 21.55 -6.45
C ASP A 169 11.37 22.58 -5.72
N ALA A 170 11.44 23.85 -6.11
CA ALA A 170 10.61 24.91 -5.55
C ALA A 170 9.12 24.70 -5.85
N GLU A 171 8.78 24.35 -7.10
CA GLU A 171 7.41 24.03 -7.50
C GLU A 171 6.88 22.78 -6.78
N LEU A 172 7.71 21.76 -6.55
CA LEU A 172 7.33 20.60 -5.74
C LEU A 172 7.03 21.00 -4.29
N THR A 173 7.88 21.83 -3.68
CA THR A 173 7.68 22.31 -2.31
C THR A 173 6.40 23.15 -2.18
N GLU A 174 6.11 24.00 -3.16
CA GLU A 174 4.86 24.78 -3.23
C GLU A 174 3.64 23.84 -3.32
N ALA A 175 3.68 22.86 -4.22
CA ALA A 175 2.62 21.85 -4.35
C ALA A 175 2.38 21.07 -3.04
N PHE A 176 3.45 20.69 -2.33
CA PHE A 176 3.35 20.01 -1.04
C PHE A 176 2.75 20.89 0.05
N THR A 177 3.07 22.19 0.02
CA THR A 177 2.49 23.17 0.94
C THR A 177 0.98 23.25 0.76
N GLU A 178 0.50 23.34 -0.49
CA GLU A 178 -0.92 23.35 -0.80
C GLU A 178 -1.61 22.02 -0.42
N PHE A 179 -0.98 20.88 -0.74
CA PHE A 179 -1.53 19.58 -0.35
C PHE A 179 -1.66 19.40 1.15
N LYS A 180 -0.79 20.00 1.97
CA LYS A 180 -0.94 19.95 3.44
C LYS A 180 -2.23 20.59 3.89
N THR A 181 -2.44 21.84 3.50
CA THR A 181 -3.63 22.60 3.89
C THR A 181 -4.89 21.86 3.44
N PHE A 182 -4.86 21.30 2.23
CA PHE A 182 -5.92 20.44 1.73
C PHE A 182 -6.10 19.17 2.58
N LEU A 183 -5.05 18.40 2.85
CA LEU A 183 -5.13 17.14 3.62
C LEU A 183 -5.54 17.36 5.08
N GLU A 184 -5.16 18.46 5.71
CA GLU A 184 -5.64 18.86 7.03
C GLU A 184 -7.16 19.12 7.03
N VAL A 185 -7.68 19.70 5.97
CA VAL A 185 -9.11 19.97 5.82
C VAL A 185 -9.88 18.70 5.48
N VAL A 186 -9.35 17.86 4.58
CA VAL A 186 -9.89 16.52 4.28
C VAL A 186 -9.95 15.69 5.56
N GLY A 187 -8.87 15.69 6.34
CA GLY A 187 -8.78 15.01 7.62
C GLY A 187 -9.91 15.43 8.57
N ARG A 188 -10.11 16.75 8.74
CA ARG A 188 -11.21 17.29 9.54
C ARG A 188 -12.58 16.82 9.05
N ALA A 189 -12.85 16.94 7.74
CA ALA A 189 -14.13 16.53 7.17
C ALA A 189 -14.39 15.02 7.30
N LYS A 190 -13.36 14.19 7.17
CA LYS A 190 -13.43 12.73 7.34
C LYS A 190 -13.65 12.33 8.80
N THR A 191 -13.01 13.02 9.74
CA THR A 191 -13.25 12.86 11.18
C THR A 191 -14.69 13.25 11.56
N ASP A 192 -15.20 14.36 11.02
CA ASP A 192 -16.59 14.79 11.25
C ASP A 192 -17.61 13.79 10.67
N ALA A 193 -17.26 13.15 9.55
CA ALA A 193 -18.02 12.04 8.96
C ALA A 193 -17.94 10.72 9.76
N ARG A 194 -17.12 10.67 10.81
CA ARG A 194 -16.89 9.50 11.68
C ARG A 194 -16.36 8.28 10.92
N GLU A 195 -15.57 8.52 9.87
CA GLU A 195 -14.89 7.44 9.16
C GLU A 195 -13.75 6.90 10.03
N VAL A 196 -13.71 5.57 10.23
CA VAL A 196 -12.76 4.90 11.13
C VAL A 196 -11.79 4.04 10.32
N GLY A 197 -10.49 4.23 10.57
CA GLY A 197 -9.41 3.44 9.99
C GLY A 197 -8.77 4.13 8.79
N GLY A 198 -7.43 4.24 8.83
CA GLY A 198 -6.59 5.03 7.92
C GLY A 198 -7.11 5.25 6.51
N PHE A 199 -7.22 6.53 6.13
CA PHE A 199 -7.65 6.99 4.81
C PHE A 199 -6.48 6.88 3.82
N PRO A 200 -6.58 6.09 2.74
CA PRO A 200 -5.46 5.86 1.84
C PRO A 200 -5.23 7.06 0.92
N VAL A 201 -3.99 7.58 0.90
CA VAL A 201 -3.58 8.70 0.05
C VAL A 201 -2.30 8.31 -0.69
N PHE A 202 -2.31 8.40 -2.01
CA PHE A 202 -1.15 8.07 -2.84
C PHE A 202 -0.53 9.37 -3.37
N LEU A 203 0.72 9.65 -3.05
CA LEU A 203 1.45 10.76 -3.65
C LEU A 203 2.18 10.25 -4.90
N VAL A 204 1.72 10.67 -6.07
CA VAL A 204 2.16 10.12 -7.35
C VAL A 204 2.92 11.16 -8.14
N LEU A 205 4.20 10.89 -8.36
CA LEU A 205 5.02 11.60 -9.34
C LEU A 205 4.65 11.11 -10.74
N THR A 206 4.08 12.00 -11.53
CA THR A 206 3.63 11.74 -12.89
C THR A 206 4.62 12.28 -13.92
N GLN A 207 4.42 11.94 -15.19
CA GLN A 207 5.26 12.42 -16.29
C GLN A 207 6.75 12.07 -16.13
N CYS A 208 7.05 10.96 -15.44
CA CYS A 208 8.42 10.51 -15.26
C CYS A 208 9.13 10.22 -16.60
N ASP A 209 8.41 10.03 -17.70
CA ASP A 209 8.96 9.98 -19.07
C ASP A 209 9.71 11.26 -19.48
N ARG A 210 9.31 12.42 -18.96
CA ARG A 210 9.97 13.71 -19.21
C ARG A 210 11.30 13.87 -18.47
N LEU A 211 11.60 12.99 -17.51
CA LEU A 211 12.89 12.99 -16.83
C LEU A 211 14.02 12.45 -17.71
N ALA A 212 13.71 11.78 -18.82
CA ALA A 212 14.72 11.27 -19.74
C ALA A 212 15.49 12.42 -20.43
N ARG A 213 16.80 12.24 -20.58
CA ARG A 213 17.72 13.14 -21.29
C ARG A 213 18.24 12.45 -22.55
N PRO A 214 18.64 13.23 -23.57
CA PRO A 214 19.31 12.69 -24.75
C PRO A 214 20.53 11.84 -24.36
N GLY A 215 20.57 10.60 -24.81
CA GLY A 215 21.65 9.65 -24.52
C GLY A 215 21.48 8.81 -23.25
N ASP A 216 20.43 9.02 -22.46
CA ASP A 216 20.11 8.13 -21.34
C ASP A 216 19.87 6.70 -21.83
N THR A 217 20.25 5.70 -21.02
CA THR A 217 19.78 4.32 -21.14
C THR A 217 18.52 4.12 -20.28
N GLU A 218 17.81 3.00 -20.46
CA GLU A 218 16.66 2.65 -19.59
C GLU A 218 17.02 2.68 -18.12
N ARG A 219 18.15 2.04 -17.78
CA ARG A 219 18.66 2.01 -16.42
C ARG A 219 18.95 3.42 -15.89
N THR A 220 19.61 4.27 -16.67
CA THR A 220 19.93 5.65 -16.25
C THR A 220 18.67 6.48 -16.04
N TRP A 221 17.66 6.30 -16.87
CA TRP A 221 16.35 6.94 -16.69
C TRP A 221 15.66 6.41 -15.43
N GLU A 222 15.56 5.10 -15.23
CA GLU A 222 14.94 4.50 -14.03
C GLU A 222 15.66 4.92 -12.74
N GLU A 223 16.99 5.02 -12.75
CA GLU A 223 17.78 5.56 -11.64
C GLU A 223 17.42 7.02 -11.35
N ARG A 224 17.18 7.84 -12.39
CA ARG A 224 16.74 9.23 -12.21
C ARG A 224 15.31 9.34 -11.71
N VAL A 225 14.41 8.47 -12.17
CA VAL A 225 13.03 8.38 -11.66
C VAL A 225 13.06 8.03 -10.18
N ARG A 226 13.84 7.01 -9.79
CA ARG A 226 14.01 6.61 -8.38
C ARG A 226 14.57 7.74 -7.53
N HIS A 227 15.64 8.38 -8.00
CA HIS A 227 16.22 9.53 -7.31
C HIS A 227 15.20 10.67 -7.14
N ARG A 228 14.41 10.97 -8.18
CA ARG A 228 13.36 11.99 -8.11
C ARG A 228 12.27 11.63 -7.10
N ALA A 229 11.87 10.36 -7.04
CA ALA A 229 10.94 9.84 -6.05
C ALA A 229 11.48 9.95 -4.62
N GLU A 230 12.74 9.60 -4.40
CA GLU A 230 13.42 9.76 -3.11
C GLU A 230 13.52 11.23 -2.70
N THR A 231 13.82 12.15 -3.63
CA THR A 231 13.83 13.60 -3.35
C THR A 231 12.44 14.11 -2.98
N ALA A 232 11.41 13.73 -3.74
CA ALA A 232 10.03 14.12 -3.45
C ALA A 232 9.56 13.57 -2.11
N TRP A 233 9.88 12.29 -1.82
CA TRP A 233 9.60 11.68 -0.53
C TRP A 233 10.32 12.41 0.60
N ALA A 234 11.62 12.66 0.48
CA ALA A 234 12.39 13.35 1.52
C ALA A 234 11.89 14.78 1.75
N ALA A 235 11.55 15.50 0.69
CA ALA A 235 10.98 16.83 0.80
C ALA A 235 9.60 16.80 1.46
N PHE A 236 8.74 15.83 1.11
CA PHE A 236 7.42 15.68 1.73
C PHE A 236 7.53 15.22 3.19
N ASP A 237 8.41 14.28 3.51
CA ASP A 237 8.68 13.77 4.86
C ASP A 237 9.28 14.85 5.77
N ALA A 238 10.29 15.59 5.29
CA ALA A 238 10.84 16.74 6.01
C ALA A 238 9.74 17.78 6.27
N PHE A 239 8.86 17.99 5.30
CA PHE A 239 7.75 18.92 5.42
C PHE A 239 6.64 18.43 6.38
N LEU A 240 6.36 17.12 6.43
CA LEU A 240 5.48 16.53 7.44
C LEU A 240 6.08 16.69 8.85
N LYS A 241 7.41 16.64 8.99
CA LYS A 241 8.13 16.86 10.26
C LYS A 241 8.22 18.34 10.66
N ASP A 242 8.44 19.25 9.72
CA ASP A 242 8.50 20.70 9.99
C ASP A 242 7.14 21.27 10.44
N ALA A 243 6.03 20.55 10.16
CA ALA A 243 4.73 20.84 10.74
C ALA A 243 4.71 20.77 12.29
N ASP A 244 5.68 20.09 12.89
CA ASP A 244 5.76 19.81 14.33
C ASP A 244 6.45 20.94 15.14
N ASP A 245 7.13 21.89 14.48
CA ASP A 245 7.99 22.89 15.15
C ASP A 245 7.22 24.09 15.77
N HIS A 246 5.89 24.12 15.67
CA HIS A 246 5.05 25.08 16.39
C HIS A 246 4.64 24.57 17.80
N ASP A 247 5.60 24.59 18.73
CA ASP A 247 5.50 24.66 20.21
C ASP A 247 4.50 23.76 20.99
N VAL A 248 3.87 22.76 20.38
CA VAL A 248 3.03 21.76 21.07
C VAL A 248 3.35 20.36 20.56
N ALA A 249 4.21 19.66 21.30
CA ALA A 249 4.51 18.21 21.30
C ALA A 249 4.60 17.47 19.93
N PRO A 250 5.73 16.79 19.64
CA PRO A 250 5.99 16.16 18.34
C PRO A 250 5.10 14.93 18.11
N ALA A 251 4.14 15.03 17.18
CA ALA A 251 3.36 13.90 16.69
C ALA A 251 3.52 13.80 15.16
N PRO A 252 4.21 12.77 14.63
CA PRO A 252 4.41 12.58 13.19
C PRO A 252 3.12 12.11 12.47
N PHE A 253 1.96 12.40 13.05
CA PHE A 253 0.66 11.93 12.60
C PHE A 253 -0.26 13.14 12.52
N LEU A 254 -0.66 13.49 11.29
CA LEU A 254 -1.84 14.31 11.06
C LEU A 254 -3.02 13.71 11.86
N PRO A 255 -3.93 14.52 12.44
CA PRO A 255 -4.91 14.14 13.47
C PRO A 255 -6.05 13.21 13.03
N PHE A 256 -5.84 12.42 11.98
CA PHE A 256 -6.70 11.35 11.51
C PHE A 256 -6.13 9.99 11.93
N GLY A 257 -6.94 8.93 11.80
CA GLY A 257 -6.37 7.59 11.70
C GLY A 257 -5.36 7.55 10.54
N SER A 258 -4.11 7.13 10.80
CA SER A 258 -2.97 7.05 9.86
C SER A 258 -3.34 7.17 8.36
N VAL A 259 -3.04 8.31 7.72
CA VAL A 259 -2.95 8.38 6.26
C VAL A 259 -1.78 7.50 5.89
N HIS A 260 -2.11 6.44 5.17
CA HIS A 260 -1.11 5.61 4.55
C HIS A 260 -0.67 6.34 3.29
N LEU A 261 0.52 6.95 3.36
CA LEU A 261 1.12 7.68 2.26
C LEU A 261 2.10 6.78 1.52
N ASP A 262 1.78 6.47 0.28
CA ASP A 262 2.68 5.76 -0.62
C ASP A 262 3.17 6.74 -1.70
N VAL A 263 4.49 6.91 -1.83
CA VAL A 263 5.08 7.65 -2.96
C VAL A 263 5.38 6.70 -4.11
N LEU A 264 4.75 6.97 -5.25
CA LEU A 264 4.89 6.17 -6.46
C LEU A 264 5.30 7.06 -7.63
N ALA A 265 6.12 6.53 -8.52
CA ALA A 265 6.58 7.24 -9.71
C ALA A 265 6.08 6.54 -10.96
N VAL A 266 5.28 7.24 -11.77
CA VAL A 266 4.59 6.69 -12.93
C VAL A 266 4.88 7.48 -14.20
N ALA A 267 4.94 6.76 -15.31
CA ALA A 267 5.00 7.36 -16.64
C ALA A 267 3.96 6.71 -17.55
N VAL A 268 3.34 7.53 -18.41
CA VAL A 268 2.36 7.03 -19.39
C VAL A 268 3.01 6.15 -20.45
N ARG A 269 4.32 6.31 -20.67
CA ARG A 269 5.13 5.49 -21.57
C ARG A 269 6.56 5.40 -21.05
N ARG A 270 7.30 4.35 -21.40
CA ARG A 270 8.77 4.37 -21.26
C ARG A 270 9.36 5.33 -22.32
N PRO A 271 10.36 6.16 -21.99
CA PRO A 271 10.98 7.07 -22.95
C PRO A 271 11.72 6.28 -24.04
N PRO A 272 11.84 6.82 -25.27
CA PRO A 272 12.59 6.18 -26.34
C PRO A 272 14.10 6.32 -26.10
N VAL A 273 14.67 5.43 -25.29
CA VAL A 273 16.09 5.37 -24.96
C VAL A 273 16.80 4.25 -25.73
N PRO A 274 18.08 4.41 -26.13
CA PRO A 274 18.82 3.39 -26.86
C PRO A 274 18.85 2.05 -26.11
N GLY A 275 18.61 0.95 -26.84
CA GLY A 275 18.70 -0.41 -26.30
C GLY A 275 17.39 -1.01 -25.76
N VAL A 276 16.32 -0.22 -25.65
CA VAL A 276 15.01 -0.73 -25.18
C VAL A 276 14.23 -1.37 -26.31
N LEU A 277 13.87 -2.64 -26.10
CA LEU A 277 13.03 -3.42 -27.02
C LEU A 277 11.57 -3.50 -26.54
N SER A 278 11.25 -2.94 -25.37
CA SER A 278 9.89 -2.82 -24.85
C SER A 278 9.04 -1.98 -25.80
N PRO A 279 7.75 -2.33 -26.02
CA PRO A 279 6.87 -1.53 -26.85
C PRO A 279 6.81 -0.11 -26.28
N LEU A 280 7.09 0.89 -27.13
CA LEU A 280 7.12 2.32 -26.76
C LEU A 280 5.81 2.85 -26.14
N SER A 281 4.76 2.04 -26.14
CA SER A 281 3.45 2.34 -25.54
C SER A 281 3.22 1.68 -24.19
N GLN A 282 4.17 0.95 -23.61
CA GLN A 282 3.97 0.33 -22.30
C GLN A 282 4.09 1.37 -21.17
N PRO A 283 3.08 1.51 -20.29
CA PRO A 283 3.16 2.34 -19.09
C PRO A 283 4.24 1.87 -18.11
N TYR A 284 4.77 2.79 -17.30
CA TYR A 284 5.70 2.50 -16.22
C TYR A 284 4.99 2.66 -14.87
N GLN A 285 4.95 1.59 -14.07
CA GLN A 285 4.35 1.50 -12.73
C GLN A 285 2.86 1.86 -12.57
N VAL A 286 2.14 2.13 -13.67
CA VAL A 286 0.71 2.48 -13.62
C VAL A 286 -0.16 1.29 -13.17
N ALA A 287 0.21 0.07 -13.56
CA ALA A 287 -0.52 -1.14 -13.17
C ALA A 287 -0.46 -1.38 -11.65
N GLU A 288 0.74 -1.23 -11.09
CA GLU A 288 1.04 -1.37 -9.66
C GLU A 288 0.30 -0.30 -8.84
N LEU A 289 0.37 0.97 -9.25
CA LEU A 289 -0.36 2.07 -8.62
C LEU A 289 -1.85 1.75 -8.48
N PHE A 290 -2.51 1.38 -9.59
CA PHE A 290 -3.96 1.15 -9.55
C PHE A 290 -4.35 -0.17 -8.89
N ARG A 291 -3.51 -1.21 -8.95
CA ARG A 291 -3.70 -2.44 -8.18
C ARG A 291 -3.78 -2.12 -6.69
N ASP A 292 -2.80 -1.37 -6.19
CA ASP A 292 -2.68 -1.08 -4.76
C ASP A 292 -3.74 -0.06 -4.32
N CYS A 293 -3.97 0.98 -5.12
CA CYS A 293 -5.00 1.99 -4.87
C CYS A 293 -6.41 1.40 -4.82
N PHE A 294 -6.78 0.53 -5.77
CA PHE A 294 -8.10 -0.10 -5.78
C PHE A 294 -8.30 -1.09 -4.63
N ALA A 295 -7.26 -1.84 -4.26
CA ALA A 295 -7.31 -2.73 -3.11
C ALA A 295 -7.52 -1.94 -1.80
N GLN A 296 -6.78 -0.86 -1.60
CA GLN A 296 -6.91 -0.01 -0.41
C GLN A 296 -8.27 0.73 -0.38
N ALA A 297 -8.76 1.23 -1.51
CA ALA A 297 -10.10 1.85 -1.59
C ALA A 297 -11.22 0.85 -1.25
N LYS A 298 -11.15 -0.40 -1.76
CA LYS A 298 -12.10 -1.48 -1.40
C LYS A 298 -12.07 -1.76 0.10
N ALA A 299 -10.88 -1.87 0.68
CA ALA A 299 -10.70 -2.13 2.11
C ALA A 299 -11.23 -0.98 2.99
N HIS A 300 -10.97 0.27 2.60
CA HIS A 300 -11.50 1.46 3.28
C HIS A 300 -13.04 1.47 3.24
N ARG A 301 -13.64 1.31 2.06
CA ARG A 301 -15.11 1.30 1.89
C ARG A 301 -15.78 0.23 2.75
N ALA A 302 -15.20 -0.96 2.83
CA ALA A 302 -15.72 -2.05 3.66
C ALA A 302 -15.72 -1.67 5.16
N ARG A 303 -14.64 -1.03 5.65
CA ARG A 303 -14.53 -0.55 7.03
C ARG A 303 -15.52 0.57 7.35
N ALA A 304 -15.63 1.58 6.49
CA ALA A 304 -16.56 2.69 6.68
C ALA A 304 -18.01 2.22 6.83
N ARG A 305 -18.42 1.24 6.00
CA ARG A 305 -19.75 0.62 6.07
C ARG A 305 -19.99 -0.18 7.34
N ALA A 306 -18.99 -0.94 7.79
CA ALA A 306 -19.08 -1.66 9.05
C ALA A 306 -19.27 -0.70 10.23
N SER A 307 -18.60 0.47 10.21
CA SER A 307 -18.75 1.53 11.21
C SER A 307 -20.14 2.18 11.20
N ASP A 308 -20.62 2.61 10.03
CA ASP A 308 -21.94 3.26 9.89
C ASP A 308 -23.08 2.32 10.34
N THR A 309 -22.95 1.03 10.03
CA THR A 309 -23.90 0.01 10.49
C THR A 309 -23.94 -0.07 12.03
N ARG A 310 -22.78 -0.04 12.71
CA ARG A 310 -22.70 -0.05 14.18
C ARG A 310 -23.24 1.23 14.80
N LEU A 311 -22.96 2.40 14.22
CA LEU A 311 -23.43 3.69 14.74
C LEU A 311 -24.96 3.79 14.71
N LYS A 312 -25.59 3.33 13.61
CA LYS A 312 -27.05 3.29 13.48
C LYS A 312 -27.72 2.44 14.56
N TRP A 313 -27.05 1.37 15.02
CA TRP A 313 -27.54 0.56 16.15
C TRP A 313 -27.44 1.30 17.49
N THR A 314 -26.32 1.98 17.77
CA THR A 314 -26.11 2.71 19.03
C THR A 314 -27.05 3.93 19.17
N ALA A 315 -27.26 4.69 18.10
CA ALA A 315 -28.14 5.86 18.12
C ALA A 315 -29.61 5.49 18.40
N ARG A 316 -30.08 4.34 17.88
CA ARG A 316 -31.43 3.83 18.15
C ARG A 316 -31.64 3.50 19.63
N LEU A 317 -30.63 2.93 20.30
CA LEU A 317 -30.67 2.60 21.73
C LEU A 317 -30.65 3.82 22.65
N ALA A 318 -29.87 4.85 22.31
CA ALA A 318 -29.77 6.07 23.12
C ALA A 318 -31.06 6.91 23.11
N LEU A 319 -31.73 7.03 21.95
CA LEU A 319 -32.96 7.81 21.81
C LEU A 319 -34.10 7.23 22.67
N THR A 320 -34.17 5.90 22.79
CA THR A 320 -35.12 5.20 23.66
C THR A 320 -34.89 5.45 25.16
N ALA A 321 -33.64 5.68 25.59
CA ALA A 321 -33.32 5.93 27.00
C ALA A 321 -33.67 7.37 27.44
N VAL A 322 -33.44 8.36 26.57
CA VAL A 322 -33.76 9.77 26.85
C VAL A 322 -35.27 10.00 26.94
N ALA A 323 -36.06 9.32 26.10
CA ALA A 323 -37.52 9.38 26.17
C ALA A 323 -38.08 8.88 27.51
N ALA A 324 -37.41 7.91 28.17
CA ALA A 324 -37.82 7.38 29.47
C ALA A 324 -37.54 8.36 30.63
N LEU A 325 -36.43 9.12 30.57
CA LEU A 325 -36.00 10.05 31.61
C LEU A 325 -36.79 11.38 31.65
N LEU A 326 -37.33 11.85 30.52
CA LEU A 326 -38.14 13.07 30.51
C LEU A 326 -39.52 12.88 31.17
N THR A 327 -40.01 11.64 31.25
CA THR A 327 -41.27 11.28 31.92
C THR A 327 -41.20 11.36 33.45
N SER A 328 -40.01 11.27 34.06
CA SER A 328 -39.85 11.20 35.52
C SER A 328 -39.68 12.56 36.20
N PHE A 329 -39.34 13.63 35.47
CA PHE A 329 -39.05 14.95 36.05
C PHE A 329 -40.30 15.84 36.29
N ALA A 330 -41.45 15.49 35.70
CA ALA A 330 -42.67 16.30 35.75
C ALA A 330 -43.45 16.24 37.09
N VAL A 331 -43.03 15.41 38.06
CA VAL A 331 -43.85 15.06 39.25
C VAL A 331 -43.51 15.91 40.51
N VAL A 332 -42.38 16.61 40.56
CA VAL A 332 -41.82 17.12 41.84
C VAL A 332 -42.04 18.63 42.10
N ALA A 333 -42.50 19.41 41.12
CA ALA A 333 -42.48 20.88 41.18
C ALA A 333 -43.65 21.59 41.95
N LEU A 334 -44.45 20.88 42.74
CA LEU A 334 -45.65 21.44 43.37
C LEU A 334 -45.45 21.68 44.89
N PHE A 335 -45.42 22.95 45.31
CA PHE A 335 -45.64 23.52 46.67
C PHE A 335 -44.42 23.76 47.62
N PRO A 336 -44.12 25.04 47.93
CA PRO A 336 -43.62 25.39 49.27
C PRO A 336 -44.28 26.66 49.88
N PRO A 337 -44.55 26.71 51.21
CA PRO A 337 -45.01 27.92 51.91
C PRO A 337 -43.89 28.61 52.74
N GLN A 338 -44.03 29.92 53.03
CA GLN A 338 -43.11 30.74 53.84
C GLN A 338 -43.84 31.49 54.99
N PRO A 339 -43.19 31.75 56.15
CA PRO A 339 -43.63 32.75 57.13
C PRO A 339 -42.60 33.87 57.43
N SER A 340 -43.09 35.02 57.91
CA SER A 340 -42.42 36.33 58.07
C SER A 340 -41.66 36.51 59.39
N GLY A 341 -40.58 37.30 59.37
CA GLY A 341 -39.73 37.64 60.52
C GLY A 341 -39.23 39.12 60.50
N PRO A 342 -38.26 39.49 61.36
CA PRO A 342 -37.94 40.85 61.94
C PRO A 342 -37.71 42.08 61.02
N GLY A 343 -37.41 43.26 61.56
CA GLY A 343 -37.10 44.48 60.77
C GLY A 343 -35.83 44.35 59.91
N LEU A 344 -35.83 44.94 58.72
CA LEU A 344 -34.88 44.64 57.64
C LEU A 344 -33.41 45.01 57.93
N ALA A 345 -33.13 46.21 58.41
CA ALA A 345 -31.76 46.68 58.62
C ALA A 345 -30.99 45.85 59.67
N GLU A 346 -31.68 45.42 60.73
CA GLU A 346 -31.11 44.57 61.77
C GLU A 346 -30.84 43.15 61.24
N LYS A 347 -31.72 42.63 60.38
CA LYS A 347 -31.50 41.34 59.70
C LYS A 347 -30.25 41.39 58.80
N VAL A 348 -30.08 42.44 58.01
CA VAL A 348 -28.93 42.56 57.08
C VAL A 348 -27.62 42.65 57.86
N ARG A 349 -27.53 43.49 58.90
CA ARG A 349 -26.32 43.59 59.75
C ARG A 349 -26.01 42.31 60.51
N THR A 350 -27.03 41.61 60.97
CA THR A 350 -26.87 40.31 61.61
C THR A 350 -26.33 39.30 60.60
N TYR A 351 -26.85 39.28 59.39
CA TYR A 351 -26.37 38.42 58.32
C TYR A 351 -24.90 38.71 57.97
N GLU A 352 -24.53 39.98 57.77
CA GLU A 352 -23.15 40.39 57.44
C GLU A 352 -22.15 39.97 58.54
N ARG A 353 -22.46 40.21 59.81
CA ARG A 353 -21.58 39.86 60.93
C ARG A 353 -21.32 38.36 61.06
N PHE A 354 -22.31 37.55 60.72
CA PHE A 354 -22.26 36.09 60.81
C PHE A 354 -22.08 35.43 59.44
N GLU A 355 -21.68 36.17 58.41
CA GLU A 355 -21.45 35.63 57.09
C GLU A 355 -20.30 34.60 57.14
N PRO A 356 -20.55 33.32 56.82
CA PRO A 356 -19.49 32.34 56.80
C PRO A 356 -18.62 32.51 55.54
N PRO A 357 -17.41 31.91 55.50
CA PRO A 357 -16.54 31.97 54.33
C PRO A 357 -17.24 31.53 53.04
N ALA A 358 -16.73 31.98 51.89
CA ALA A 358 -17.28 31.65 50.56
C ALA A 358 -17.55 30.15 50.38
N ALA A 359 -16.62 29.29 50.80
CA ALA A 359 -16.77 27.84 50.71
C ALA A 359 -18.02 27.29 51.42
N SER A 360 -18.36 27.85 52.58
CA SER A 360 -19.51 27.43 53.38
C SER A 360 -20.81 28.09 52.92
N ARG A 361 -20.79 29.39 52.59
CA ARG A 361 -22.01 30.10 52.16
C ARG A 361 -22.46 29.75 50.74
N LEU A 362 -21.52 29.38 49.88
CA LEU A 362 -21.78 28.96 48.49
C LEU A 362 -21.87 27.43 48.36
N ALA A 363 -21.88 26.68 49.47
CA ALA A 363 -22.09 25.24 49.47
C ALA A 363 -23.46 24.88 48.88
N ASP A 364 -23.55 23.73 48.21
CA ASP A 364 -24.73 23.31 47.44
C ASP A 364 -26.03 23.28 48.26
N ASP A 365 -25.94 22.94 49.54
CA ASP A 365 -27.07 22.87 50.47
C ASP A 365 -27.41 24.22 51.13
N GLN A 366 -26.54 25.23 51.03
CA GLN A 366 -26.71 26.55 51.64
C GLN A 366 -26.95 27.67 50.63
N ILE A 367 -26.51 27.52 49.37
CA ILE A 367 -26.51 28.61 48.38
C ILE A 367 -27.92 29.17 48.10
N GLU A 368 -28.91 28.31 47.86
CA GLU A 368 -30.31 28.71 47.66
C GLU A 368 -30.90 29.37 48.91
N ARG A 369 -30.56 28.86 50.10
CA ARG A 369 -31.01 29.44 51.37
C ARG A 369 -30.46 30.85 51.55
N ASN A 370 -29.18 31.04 51.27
CA ASN A 370 -28.48 32.32 51.38
C ASN A 370 -28.97 33.32 50.33
N LYS A 371 -29.16 32.87 49.08
CA LYS A 371 -29.75 33.67 48.00
C LYS A 371 -31.15 34.16 48.36
N ASN A 372 -32.02 33.25 48.81
CA ASN A 372 -33.37 33.59 49.21
C ASN A 372 -33.41 34.52 50.43
N ALA A 373 -32.47 34.38 51.38
CA ALA A 373 -32.33 35.31 52.50
C ALA A 373 -32.00 36.73 52.02
N LEU A 374 -31.04 36.87 51.11
CA LEU A 374 -30.63 38.16 50.54
C LEU A 374 -31.70 38.77 49.61
N LEU A 375 -32.38 37.96 48.79
CA LEU A 375 -33.49 38.40 47.95
C LEU A 375 -34.69 38.86 48.80
N ARG A 376 -34.96 38.19 49.92
CA ARG A 376 -35.95 38.68 50.89
C ARG A 376 -35.55 40.02 51.46
N PHE A 377 -34.27 40.29 51.68
CA PHE A 377 -33.84 41.63 52.09
C PHE A 377 -34.11 42.66 51.00
N LYS A 378 -33.83 42.33 49.73
CA LYS A 378 -34.04 43.22 48.58
C LYS A 378 -35.51 43.51 48.26
N LEU A 379 -36.39 42.54 48.49
CA LEU A 379 -37.83 42.64 48.23
C LEU A 379 -38.63 43.23 49.42
N ASP A 380 -37.99 43.40 50.57
CA ASP A 380 -38.61 43.99 51.75
C ASP A 380 -38.89 45.49 51.50
N GLY A 381 -40.05 45.97 51.95
CA GLY A 381 -40.53 47.32 51.67
C GLY A 381 -39.61 48.42 52.19
N ASP A 382 -38.84 48.13 53.25
CA ASP A 382 -37.89 49.05 53.87
C ASP A 382 -36.51 49.07 53.17
N TYR A 383 -36.32 48.28 52.09
CA TYR A 383 -35.03 48.19 51.38
C TYR A 383 -34.50 49.52 50.81
N PRO A 384 -35.34 50.39 50.22
CA PRO A 384 -34.89 51.72 49.75
C PRO A 384 -34.40 52.64 50.88
N ASP A 385 -34.76 52.34 52.13
CA ASP A 385 -34.36 53.10 53.32
C ASP A 385 -33.10 52.51 54.00
N LEU A 386 -32.57 51.39 53.50
CA LEU A 386 -31.30 50.84 54.00
C LEU A 386 -30.14 51.81 53.75
N PRO A 387 -29.21 51.94 54.73
CA PRO A 387 -27.92 52.59 54.54
C PRO A 387 -27.21 52.12 53.25
N PRO A 388 -26.56 53.02 52.48
CA PRO A 388 -25.95 52.68 51.19
C PRO A 388 -24.92 51.54 51.24
N ASP A 389 -24.17 51.43 52.34
CA ASP A 389 -23.22 50.35 52.62
C ASP A 389 -23.90 48.98 52.72
N LEU A 390 -24.99 48.89 53.49
CA LEU A 390 -25.77 47.65 53.63
C LEU A 390 -26.49 47.28 52.33
N ARG A 391 -26.95 48.28 51.57
CA ARG A 391 -27.53 48.05 50.24
C ARG A 391 -26.49 47.46 49.28
N GLY A 392 -25.30 48.07 49.23
CA GLY A 392 -24.17 47.60 48.43
C GLY A 392 -23.69 46.20 48.84
N PHE A 393 -23.69 45.89 50.14
CA PHE A 393 -23.43 44.53 50.64
C PHE A 393 -24.46 43.52 50.11
N VAL A 394 -25.76 43.80 50.24
CA VAL A 394 -26.81 42.88 49.74
C VAL A 394 -26.73 42.71 48.22
N GLU A 395 -26.57 43.80 47.47
CA GLU A 395 -26.46 43.75 46.00
C GLU A 395 -25.22 43.00 45.53
N SER A 396 -24.06 43.27 46.14
CA SER A 396 -22.80 42.58 45.80
C SER A 396 -22.86 41.09 46.13
N ARG A 397 -23.51 40.70 47.23
CA ARG A 397 -23.68 39.27 47.60
C ARG A 397 -24.69 38.54 46.74
N ILE A 398 -25.79 39.18 46.35
CA ILE A 398 -26.72 38.60 45.36
C ILE A 398 -25.99 38.38 44.05
N LYS A 399 -25.27 39.41 43.57
CA LYS A 399 -24.48 39.32 42.34
C LYS A 399 -23.42 38.22 42.42
N GLU A 400 -22.70 38.10 43.53
CA GLU A 400 -21.70 37.05 43.71
C GLU A 400 -22.32 35.64 43.65
N ILE A 401 -23.48 35.43 44.30
CA ILE A 401 -24.18 34.15 44.24
C ILE A 401 -24.63 33.84 42.81
N GLU A 402 -25.20 34.82 42.10
CA GLU A 402 -25.60 34.67 40.70
C GLU A 402 -24.41 34.35 39.79
N ASP A 403 -23.29 35.06 39.96
CA ASP A 403 -22.05 34.82 39.22
C ASP A 403 -21.48 33.42 39.55
N TYR A 404 -21.53 32.97 40.81
CA TYR A 404 -21.06 31.65 41.22
C TYR A 404 -21.95 30.52 40.71
N GLU A 405 -23.28 30.69 40.71
CA GLU A 405 -24.22 29.75 40.11
C GLU A 405 -23.98 29.61 38.59
N ALA A 406 -23.75 30.72 37.90
CA ALA A 406 -23.39 30.73 36.49
C ALA A 406 -22.06 29.99 36.26
N PHE A 407 -21.02 30.29 37.06
CA PHE A 407 -19.73 29.60 37.02
C PHE A 407 -19.89 28.08 37.24
N ARG A 408 -20.62 27.66 38.27
CA ARG A 408 -20.87 26.25 38.59
C ARG A 408 -21.66 25.55 37.47
N SER A 409 -22.65 26.24 36.89
CA SER A 409 -23.43 25.71 35.77
C SER A 409 -22.57 25.49 34.53
N GLN A 410 -21.71 26.46 34.18
CA GLN A 410 -20.76 26.33 33.08
C GLN A 410 -19.75 25.20 33.33
N LEU A 411 -19.21 25.09 34.55
CA LEU A 411 -18.30 24.02 34.93
C LEU A 411 -18.99 22.64 34.85
N ALA A 412 -20.25 22.54 35.28
CA ALA A 412 -21.03 21.31 35.16
C ALA A 412 -21.32 20.93 33.70
N ALA A 413 -21.53 21.91 32.82
CA ALA A 413 -21.73 21.69 31.38
C ALA A 413 -20.43 21.31 30.65
N THR A 414 -19.28 21.70 31.20
CA THR A 414 -17.96 21.38 30.62
C THR A 414 -17.67 19.88 30.79
N PRO A 415 -17.23 19.17 29.73
CA PRO A 415 -16.81 17.78 29.83
C PRO A 415 -15.68 17.60 30.85
N ALA A 416 -15.71 16.50 31.61
CA ALA A 416 -14.62 16.22 32.55
C ALA A 416 -13.38 15.78 31.75
N PRO A 417 -12.15 16.04 32.25
CA PRO A 417 -10.93 15.54 31.59
C PRO A 417 -10.96 14.03 31.33
N ALA A 418 -11.54 13.24 32.25
CA ALA A 418 -11.73 11.79 32.11
C ALA A 418 -12.61 11.36 30.92
N SER A 419 -13.37 12.29 30.32
CA SER A 419 -14.24 12.04 29.17
C SER A 419 -13.60 12.42 27.83
N ALA A 420 -12.40 13.02 27.85
CA ALA A 420 -11.63 13.30 26.64
C ALA A 420 -11.34 12.00 25.88
N ARG A 421 -11.39 12.06 24.55
CA ARG A 421 -11.10 10.91 23.67
C ARG A 421 -9.73 11.01 23.01
N ASN A 422 -9.16 12.21 22.97
CA ASN A 422 -7.86 12.49 22.39
C ASN A 422 -7.29 13.78 23.00
N LEU A 423 -6.03 14.08 22.67
CA LEU A 423 -5.35 15.30 23.09
C LEU A 423 -6.04 16.60 22.67
N PRO A 424 -6.50 16.77 21.41
CA PRO A 424 -7.22 17.98 21.01
C PRO A 424 -8.44 18.30 21.89
N ASP A 425 -9.23 17.28 22.24
CA ASP A 425 -10.36 17.44 23.15
C ASP A 425 -9.89 17.83 24.57
N LEU A 426 -8.82 17.22 25.06
CA LEU A 426 -8.22 17.55 26.35
C LEU A 426 -7.72 19.01 26.39
N TYR A 427 -7.09 19.50 25.31
CA TYR A 427 -6.66 20.89 25.18
C TYR A 427 -7.82 21.87 25.13
N LYS A 428 -8.93 21.53 24.47
CA LYS A 428 -10.16 22.35 24.50
C LYS A 428 -10.73 22.44 25.93
N ILE A 429 -10.75 21.33 26.66
CA ILE A 429 -11.15 21.30 28.07
C ILE A 429 -10.22 22.19 28.89
N ARG A 430 -8.90 22.05 28.72
CA ARG A 430 -7.88 22.90 29.39
C ARG A 430 -8.11 24.37 29.12
N ALA A 431 -8.27 24.75 27.85
CA ALA A 431 -8.50 26.12 27.44
C ALA A 431 -9.79 26.69 28.03
N THR A 432 -10.87 25.91 28.07
CA THR A 432 -12.13 26.31 28.71
C THR A 432 -11.94 26.53 30.20
N LEU A 433 -11.21 25.61 30.87
CA LEU A 433 -10.92 25.72 32.30
C LEU A 433 -10.05 26.92 32.64
N THR A 434 -9.05 27.26 31.80
CA THR A 434 -8.13 28.38 32.06
C THR A 434 -8.68 29.74 31.64
N SER A 435 -9.60 29.80 30.67
CA SER A 435 -10.15 31.06 30.15
C SER A 435 -11.59 31.31 30.62
N ALA A 436 -12.57 30.66 30.00
CA ALA A 436 -14.00 30.86 30.26
C ALA A 436 -14.40 30.58 31.70
N LEU A 437 -13.69 29.68 32.37
CA LEU A 437 -13.90 29.30 33.77
C LEU A 437 -12.78 29.80 34.68
N ASP A 438 -12.16 30.95 34.40
CA ASP A 438 -11.23 31.53 35.37
C ASP A 438 -11.95 32.07 36.62
N LEU A 439 -11.27 32.01 37.77
CA LEU A 439 -11.86 32.50 39.02
C LEU A 439 -11.79 34.03 39.04
N PRO A 440 -12.93 34.76 39.15
CA PRO A 440 -12.91 36.21 39.20
C PRO A 440 -12.06 36.69 40.40
N PRO A 441 -11.06 37.55 40.20
CA PRO A 441 -10.12 37.95 41.25
C PRO A 441 -10.79 38.74 42.40
N GLU A 442 -11.95 39.35 42.15
CA GLU A 442 -12.75 40.05 43.15
C GLU A 442 -13.45 39.12 44.15
N TYR A 443 -13.54 37.81 43.88
CA TYR A 443 -14.22 36.85 44.74
C TYR A 443 -13.26 35.85 45.39
N ALA A 444 -13.49 35.55 46.67
CA ALA A 444 -12.70 34.58 47.44
C ALA A 444 -13.16 33.12 47.18
N TRP A 445 -13.29 32.70 45.93
CA TRP A 445 -13.85 31.38 45.58
C TRP A 445 -12.88 30.22 45.72
N GLY A 446 -11.59 30.45 46.03
CA GLY A 446 -10.53 29.44 45.94
C GLY A 446 -10.75 28.15 46.75
N GLU A 447 -11.58 28.17 47.80
CA GLU A 447 -11.90 27.02 48.65
C GLU A 447 -13.32 26.46 48.41
N THR A 448 -14.09 27.05 47.49
CA THR A 448 -15.42 26.54 47.14
C THR A 448 -15.34 25.20 46.40
N ALA A 449 -16.39 24.38 46.52
CA ALA A 449 -16.49 23.08 45.88
C ALA A 449 -16.20 23.14 44.36
N ALA A 450 -16.76 24.14 43.66
CA ALA A 450 -16.55 24.32 42.23
C ALA A 450 -15.11 24.75 41.88
N ALA A 451 -14.49 25.63 42.67
CA ALA A 451 -13.09 26.01 42.46
C ALA A 451 -12.11 24.86 42.74
N VAL A 452 -12.38 24.04 43.76
CA VAL A 452 -11.61 22.82 44.06
C VAL A 452 -11.77 21.80 42.92
N LEU A 453 -12.99 21.64 42.37
CA LEU A 453 -13.23 20.76 41.21
C LEU A 453 -12.41 21.22 40.00
N ARG A 454 -12.48 22.52 39.67
CA ARG A 454 -11.75 23.11 38.55
C ARG A 454 -10.24 22.87 38.70
N ARG A 455 -9.68 23.12 39.88
CA ARG A 455 -8.26 22.89 40.16
C ARG A 455 -7.89 21.42 39.96
N LYS A 456 -8.69 20.50 40.51
CA LYS A 456 -8.53 19.06 40.29
C LYS A 456 -8.60 18.69 38.80
N TRP A 457 -9.52 19.25 38.02
CA TRP A 457 -9.57 18.98 36.58
C TRP A 457 -8.36 19.56 35.82
N LEU A 458 -7.81 20.69 36.24
CA LEU A 458 -6.55 21.19 35.68
C LEU A 458 -5.36 20.27 36.02
N ASP A 459 -5.34 19.70 37.22
CA ASP A 459 -4.34 18.70 37.62
C ASP A 459 -4.53 17.38 36.84
N ASP A 460 -5.77 16.94 36.64
CA ASP A 460 -6.10 15.78 35.81
C ASP A 460 -5.64 15.94 34.36
N VAL A 461 -5.84 17.11 33.76
CA VAL A 461 -5.37 17.39 32.39
C VAL A 461 -3.87 17.14 32.29
N LYS A 462 -3.07 17.71 33.20
CA LYS A 462 -1.62 17.49 33.23
C LYS A 462 -1.26 16.03 33.47
N ALA A 463 -1.98 15.35 34.36
CA ALA A 463 -1.76 13.94 34.64
C ALA A 463 -2.05 13.05 33.42
N ILE A 464 -3.12 13.33 32.66
CA ILE A 464 -3.47 12.62 31.43
C ILE A 464 -2.42 12.89 30.33
N GLU A 465 -2.03 14.15 30.11
CA GLU A 465 -0.99 14.54 29.14
C GLU A 465 0.33 13.78 29.41
N GLN A 466 0.78 13.72 30.67
CA GLN A 466 1.99 12.98 31.04
C GLN A 466 1.82 11.47 30.85
N ALA A 467 0.70 10.90 31.29
CA ALA A 467 0.45 9.45 31.19
C ALA A 467 0.38 8.97 29.74
N GLU A 468 -0.20 9.78 28.85
CA GLU A 468 -0.19 9.52 27.42
C GLU A 468 1.24 9.57 26.87
N ALA A 469 2.00 10.63 27.16
CA ALA A 469 3.39 10.75 26.71
C ALA A 469 4.24 9.54 27.15
N ASP A 470 4.06 9.07 28.38
CA ASP A 470 4.74 7.88 28.90
C ASP A 470 4.32 6.60 28.15
N MET A 471 3.03 6.43 27.84
CA MET A 471 2.54 5.31 27.03
C MET A 471 3.05 5.35 25.59
N VAL A 472 3.11 6.54 24.99
CA VAL A 472 3.64 6.74 23.65
C VAL A 472 5.12 6.38 23.59
N ALA A 473 5.90 6.89 24.54
CA ALA A 473 7.32 6.57 24.67
C ALA A 473 7.56 5.07 24.89
N TYR A 474 6.72 4.43 25.71
CA TYR A 474 6.76 2.99 25.95
C TYR A 474 6.60 2.20 24.66
N TYR A 475 5.53 2.38 23.88
CA TYR A 475 5.32 1.60 22.66
C TYR A 475 6.32 1.93 21.54
N ARG A 476 6.75 3.20 21.41
CA ARG A 476 7.81 3.58 20.44
C ARG A 476 9.13 2.87 20.74
N LYS A 477 9.47 2.66 22.03
CA LYS A 477 10.64 1.87 22.43
C LYS A 477 10.54 0.43 21.93
N TYR A 478 9.41 -0.25 22.16
CA TYR A 478 9.22 -1.65 21.71
C TYR A 478 9.25 -1.76 20.19
N ASP A 479 8.63 -0.83 19.47
CA ASP A 479 8.66 -0.78 18.01
C ASP A 479 10.09 -0.60 17.47
N THR A 480 10.88 0.28 18.09
CA THR A 480 12.30 0.50 17.76
C THR A 480 13.12 -0.77 18.01
N GLU A 481 12.93 -1.43 19.16
CA GLU A 481 13.62 -2.66 19.50
C GLU A 481 13.24 -3.81 18.56
N ALA A 482 11.96 -3.91 18.17
CA ALA A 482 11.53 -4.91 17.19
C ALA A 482 12.13 -4.66 15.82
N THR A 483 12.14 -3.41 15.36
CA THR A 483 12.78 -3.03 14.10
C THR A 483 14.26 -3.39 14.10
N ALA A 484 14.98 -3.15 15.21
CA ALA A 484 16.37 -3.57 15.34
C ALA A 484 16.55 -5.10 15.25
N LEU A 485 15.61 -5.89 15.79
CA LEU A 485 15.61 -7.36 15.67
C LEU A 485 15.25 -7.86 14.27
N LEU A 486 14.38 -7.15 13.53
CA LEU A 486 14.05 -7.44 12.13
C LEU A 486 15.25 -7.20 11.19
N LEU A 487 16.15 -6.28 11.56
CA LEU A 487 17.35 -5.92 10.79
C LEU A 487 18.58 -6.79 11.12
N THR A 488 18.43 -7.93 11.80
CA THR A 488 19.55 -8.84 12.08
C THR A 488 19.95 -9.69 10.87
N ARG A 489 21.21 -10.16 10.85
CA ARG A 489 21.67 -11.26 9.97
C ARG A 489 21.81 -12.60 10.71
N VAL A 490 21.78 -12.56 12.03
CA VAL A 490 22.13 -13.69 12.89
C VAL A 490 20.91 -14.05 13.73
N PHE A 491 20.48 -15.31 13.59
CA PHE A 491 19.30 -15.88 14.25
C PHE A 491 19.71 -16.85 15.38
N ASP A 492 20.60 -16.39 16.26
CA ASP A 492 21.11 -17.20 17.35
C ASP A 492 20.15 -17.29 18.56
N ALA A 493 20.56 -18.02 19.60
CA ALA A 493 19.77 -18.16 20.83
C ALA A 493 19.55 -16.82 21.56
N GLY A 494 20.47 -15.86 21.43
CA GLY A 494 20.34 -14.53 22.01
C GLY A 494 19.26 -13.70 21.32
N TRP A 495 19.20 -13.76 19.98
CA TRP A 495 18.13 -13.14 19.20
C TRP A 495 16.75 -13.67 19.59
N LEU A 496 16.62 -15.00 19.73
CA LEU A 496 15.37 -15.63 20.17
C LEU A 496 14.96 -15.24 21.60
N ALA A 497 15.91 -15.20 22.53
CA ALA A 497 15.65 -14.77 23.90
C ALA A 497 15.14 -13.33 23.92
N ARG A 498 15.73 -12.44 23.11
CA ARG A 498 15.28 -11.05 22.99
C ARG A 498 13.87 -10.93 22.42
N ILE A 499 13.52 -11.70 21.38
CA ILE A 499 12.13 -11.72 20.86
C ILE A 499 11.15 -12.16 21.94
N ALA A 500 11.47 -13.23 22.67
CA ALA A 500 10.60 -13.75 23.73
C ALA A 500 10.37 -12.70 24.83
N THR A 501 11.45 -12.08 25.34
CA THR A 501 11.36 -10.99 26.33
C THR A 501 10.57 -9.81 25.79
N LEU A 502 10.88 -9.34 24.58
CA LEU A 502 10.22 -8.19 23.96
C LEU A 502 8.71 -8.42 23.78
N THR A 503 8.32 -9.63 23.38
CA THR A 503 6.92 -10.01 23.17
C THR A 503 6.18 -10.14 24.50
N GLU A 504 6.77 -10.83 25.49
CA GLU A 504 6.14 -10.99 26.81
C GLU A 504 5.90 -9.64 27.50
N GLU A 505 6.88 -8.74 27.43
CA GLU A 505 6.77 -7.43 28.04
C GLU A 505 5.83 -6.51 27.25
N GLY A 506 5.98 -6.44 25.92
CA GLY A 506 5.22 -5.52 25.07
C GLY A 506 3.73 -5.88 24.89
N ASP A 507 3.33 -7.10 25.24
CA ASP A 507 1.92 -7.53 25.24
C ASP A 507 1.14 -6.98 26.45
N ARG A 508 1.84 -6.48 27.47
CA ARG A 508 1.23 -5.89 28.67
C ARG A 508 1.18 -4.37 28.51
N PRO A 509 0.08 -3.70 28.90
CA PRO A 509 0.09 -2.25 28.97
C PRO A 509 1.13 -1.78 30.00
N PRO A 510 1.79 -0.62 29.80
CA PRO A 510 2.83 -0.12 30.70
C PRO A 510 2.33 0.12 32.13
N PHE A 511 1.02 0.38 32.25
CA PHE A 511 0.34 0.63 33.51
C PHE A 511 -0.95 -0.19 33.59
N PRO A 512 -1.37 -0.65 34.79
CA PRO A 512 -2.66 -1.32 34.94
C PRO A 512 -3.81 -0.35 34.64
N LEU A 513 -4.61 -0.64 33.61
CA LEU A 513 -5.61 0.30 33.06
C LEU A 513 -6.66 0.79 34.07
N LYS A 514 -6.95 0.00 35.12
CA LYS A 514 -7.92 0.35 36.17
C LYS A 514 -7.33 1.19 37.31
N ASN A 515 -6.01 1.33 37.37
CA ASN A 515 -5.37 2.10 38.43
C ASN A 515 -5.48 3.60 38.14
N PRO A 516 -5.62 4.43 39.19
CA PRO A 516 -5.60 5.89 39.03
C PRO A 516 -4.23 6.35 38.54
N ILE A 517 -4.23 7.38 37.69
CA ILE A 517 -3.02 8.06 37.23
C ILE A 517 -2.42 8.83 38.43
N PRO A 518 -1.10 8.78 38.65
CA PRO A 518 -0.43 9.62 39.63
C PRO A 518 -0.78 11.10 39.42
N ASN A 519 -0.92 11.85 40.52
CA ASN A 519 -1.27 13.27 40.51
C ASN A 519 -2.68 13.62 39.99
N SER A 520 -3.59 12.64 39.83
CA SER A 520 -5.02 12.91 39.70
C SER A 520 -5.68 12.88 41.10
N PRO A 521 -5.91 14.03 41.76
CA PRO A 521 -6.42 14.03 43.12
C PRO A 521 -7.89 13.60 43.16
N THR A 522 -8.29 13.03 44.30
CA THR A 522 -9.70 12.74 44.60
C THR A 522 -10.31 13.90 45.36
N VAL A 523 -11.48 14.35 44.94
CA VAL A 523 -12.28 15.36 45.66
C VAL A 523 -13.63 14.74 46.01
N ASN A 524 -14.10 14.95 47.23
CA ASN A 524 -15.34 14.35 47.74
C ASN A 524 -16.60 15.07 47.20
N GLN A 525 -16.81 14.98 45.89
CA GLN A 525 -17.98 15.53 45.18
C GLN A 525 -18.17 14.80 43.84
N PRO A 526 -19.35 14.89 43.20
CA PRO A 526 -19.60 14.26 41.90
C PRO A 526 -18.55 14.69 40.87
N ARG A 527 -18.04 13.74 40.08
CA ARG A 527 -16.98 13.97 39.06
C ARG A 527 -15.63 14.35 39.67
N GLY A 528 -15.45 14.11 40.97
CA GLY A 528 -14.22 14.28 41.73
C GLY A 528 -13.37 13.02 41.83
N GLU A 529 -13.76 11.92 41.17
CA GLU A 529 -13.00 10.67 41.14
C GLU A 529 -11.64 10.85 40.43
N PRO A 530 -10.60 10.10 40.83
CA PRO A 530 -9.32 10.13 40.13
C PRO A 530 -9.45 9.50 38.73
N VAL A 531 -8.72 10.04 37.77
CA VAL A 531 -8.68 9.53 36.39
C VAL A 531 -7.86 8.25 36.34
N ALA A 532 -8.35 7.22 35.65
CA ALA A 532 -7.64 5.95 35.46
C ALA A 532 -6.81 5.93 34.16
N TYR A 533 -5.78 5.09 34.11
CA TYR A 533 -4.94 4.90 32.92
C TYR A 533 -5.72 4.43 31.68
N SER A 534 -6.92 3.87 31.82
CA SER A 534 -7.79 3.55 30.69
C SER A 534 -8.19 4.75 29.84
N VAL A 535 -8.09 5.98 30.36
CA VAL A 535 -8.42 7.20 29.58
C VAL A 535 -7.33 7.50 28.54
N PRO A 536 -6.07 7.80 28.92
CA PRO A 536 -5.01 8.06 27.94
C PRO A 536 -4.70 6.83 27.06
N TYR A 537 -4.95 5.61 27.55
CA TYR A 537 -4.74 4.39 26.75
C TYR A 537 -5.65 4.27 25.51
N GLU A 538 -6.79 4.96 25.52
CA GLU A 538 -7.75 5.00 24.42
C GLU A 538 -7.54 6.23 23.51
N PHE A 539 -6.52 7.06 23.76
CA PHE A 539 -6.21 8.19 22.89
C PHE A 539 -5.63 7.70 21.57
N ASP A 540 -5.93 8.46 20.50
CA ASP A 540 -5.60 8.09 19.12
C ASP A 540 -4.08 7.84 18.94
N GLU A 541 -3.22 8.69 19.50
CA GLU A 541 -1.76 8.54 19.39
C GLU A 541 -1.25 7.26 20.07
N VAL A 542 -1.71 6.97 21.29
CA VAL A 542 -1.36 5.73 22.02
C VAL A 542 -1.85 4.50 21.24
N TYR A 543 -3.07 4.56 20.70
CA TYR A 543 -3.60 3.52 19.84
C TYR A 543 -2.70 3.29 18.61
N HIS A 544 -2.27 4.36 17.94
CA HIS A 544 -1.42 4.32 16.75
C HIS A 544 -0.07 3.65 17.03
N VAL A 545 0.67 4.11 18.04
CA VAL A 545 1.97 3.53 18.35
C VAL A 545 1.85 2.09 18.86
N ARG A 546 0.80 1.77 19.62
CA ARG A 546 0.51 0.38 20.03
C ARG A 546 0.24 -0.51 18.83
N ARG A 547 -0.48 -0.01 17.82
CA ARG A 547 -0.74 -0.75 16.59
C ARG A 547 0.52 -0.96 15.76
N GLY A 548 1.40 0.04 15.69
CA GLY A 548 2.73 -0.09 15.08
C GLY A 548 3.54 -1.21 15.72
N TRP A 549 3.65 -1.18 17.05
CA TRP A 549 4.27 -2.25 17.83
C TRP A 549 3.67 -3.64 17.53
N GLN A 550 2.34 -3.77 17.52
CA GLN A 550 1.69 -5.06 17.21
C GLN A 550 2.08 -5.58 15.81
N GLN A 551 2.10 -4.71 14.80
CA GLN A 551 2.53 -5.09 13.46
C GLN A 551 4.00 -5.53 13.42
N ALA A 552 4.88 -4.82 14.12
CA ALA A 552 6.30 -5.17 14.22
C ALA A 552 6.50 -6.51 14.96
N ARG A 553 5.74 -6.74 16.03
CA ARG A 553 5.72 -8.00 16.79
C ARG A 553 5.25 -9.18 15.93
N ASP A 554 4.15 -9.02 15.18
CA ASP A 554 3.62 -10.06 14.31
C ASP A 554 4.63 -10.39 13.19
N ARG A 555 5.26 -9.37 12.57
CA ARG A 555 6.37 -9.57 11.62
C ARG A 555 7.57 -10.30 12.23
N LEU A 556 7.94 -10.00 13.47
CA LEU A 556 9.00 -10.72 14.18
C LEU A 556 8.63 -12.18 14.43
N ALA A 557 7.38 -12.47 14.76
CA ALA A 557 6.90 -13.84 14.91
C ALA A 557 7.02 -14.60 13.58
N HIS A 558 6.60 -14.00 12.47
CA HIS A 558 6.74 -14.60 11.13
C HIS A 558 8.20 -14.79 10.72
N LEU A 559 9.07 -13.80 11.01
CA LEU A 559 10.51 -13.92 10.77
C LEU A 559 11.12 -15.07 11.58
N ARG A 560 10.78 -15.18 12.86
CA ARG A 560 11.20 -16.27 13.74
C ARG A 560 10.75 -17.62 13.19
N ASP A 561 9.48 -17.74 12.82
CA ASP A 561 8.91 -19.01 12.41
C ASP A 561 9.49 -19.49 11.06
N LEU A 562 9.68 -18.57 10.11
CA LEU A 562 10.38 -18.86 8.86
C LEU A 562 11.87 -19.21 9.10
N ALA A 563 12.55 -18.49 10.00
CA ALA A 563 13.93 -18.78 10.37
C ALA A 563 14.06 -20.17 11.03
N ASP A 564 13.12 -20.55 11.91
CA ASP A 564 13.01 -21.88 12.50
C ASP A 564 12.80 -22.94 11.40
N ALA A 565 11.84 -22.73 10.51
CA ALA A 565 11.52 -23.66 9.42
C ALA A 565 12.70 -23.87 8.45
N LEU A 566 13.53 -22.85 8.24
CA LEU A 566 14.75 -22.90 7.40
C LEU A 566 16.01 -23.38 8.15
N GLY A 567 15.89 -23.75 9.43
CA GLY A 567 17.03 -24.18 10.25
C GLY A 567 18.08 -23.08 10.42
N ALA A 568 17.66 -21.82 10.44
CA ALA A 568 18.52 -20.68 10.74
C ALA A 568 18.73 -20.51 12.25
N THR A 569 17.78 -21.00 13.06
CA THR A 569 17.89 -21.07 14.51
C THR A 569 18.37 -22.45 14.97
N THR A 570 19.10 -22.51 16.10
CA THR A 570 19.71 -23.73 16.66
C THR A 570 19.27 -24.22 18.07
N PRO A 571 18.13 -23.82 18.69
CA PRO A 571 17.80 -24.30 20.05
C PRO A 571 17.32 -25.76 20.13
N PRO A 572 17.50 -26.43 21.28
CA PRO A 572 17.17 -27.85 21.48
C PRO A 572 15.67 -28.18 21.53
N THR A 573 14.79 -27.18 21.64
CA THR A 573 13.33 -27.36 21.82
C THR A 573 12.49 -26.89 20.63
N ARG A 574 13.11 -26.69 19.45
CA ARG A 574 12.41 -26.16 18.28
C ARG A 574 11.87 -27.27 17.36
N PRO A 575 10.83 -26.95 16.56
CA PRO A 575 10.40 -27.82 15.47
C PRO A 575 11.58 -28.17 14.56
N ALA A 576 11.50 -29.32 13.89
CA ALA A 576 12.48 -29.67 12.87
C ALA A 576 12.52 -28.58 11.79
N ALA A 577 13.70 -28.34 11.19
CA ALA A 577 13.84 -27.44 10.04
C ALA A 577 13.14 -28.03 8.81
N VAL A 578 11.82 -27.86 8.74
CA VAL A 578 10.92 -28.51 7.78
C VAL A 578 11.11 -28.03 6.34
N LEU A 579 11.54 -26.78 6.16
CA LEU A 579 11.85 -26.20 4.85
C LEU A 579 13.33 -26.27 4.49
N MET A 580 14.20 -26.79 5.36
CA MET A 580 15.60 -27.07 5.01
C MET A 580 15.71 -28.47 4.40
N LEU A 581 15.81 -28.53 3.07
CA LEU A 581 15.98 -29.79 2.35
C LEU A 581 17.44 -30.23 2.40
N PRO A 582 17.74 -31.47 2.84
CA PRO A 582 19.10 -32.00 2.82
C PRO A 582 19.57 -32.27 1.39
N GLU A 583 20.85 -32.61 1.25
CA GLU A 583 21.38 -33.17 0.01
C GLU A 583 20.78 -34.58 -0.24
N PRO A 584 20.60 -35.01 -1.50
CA PRO A 584 19.95 -36.30 -1.81
C PRO A 584 20.77 -37.54 -1.44
N ASN A 585 21.95 -37.39 -0.84
CA ASN A 585 22.84 -38.49 -0.48
C ASN A 585 22.40 -39.13 0.84
N GLY A 586 21.94 -40.39 0.79
CA GLY A 586 21.49 -41.15 1.97
C GLY A 586 20.08 -40.81 2.46
N VAL A 587 19.34 -39.94 1.73
CA VAL A 587 17.96 -39.56 2.05
C VAL A 587 16.99 -40.17 1.05
N ASP A 588 15.89 -40.73 1.54
CA ASP A 588 14.81 -41.22 0.70
C ASP A 588 14.07 -40.04 0.04
N SER A 589 14.30 -39.87 -1.25
CA SER A 589 13.69 -38.76 -2.00
C SER A 589 12.20 -38.99 -2.26
N ALA A 590 11.72 -40.23 -2.17
CA ALA A 590 10.33 -40.58 -2.48
C ALA A 590 9.36 -40.18 -1.37
N SER A 591 9.78 -40.25 -0.10
CA SER A 591 8.94 -39.90 1.06
C SER A 591 9.19 -38.48 1.59
N LEU A 592 10.38 -37.91 1.34
CA LEU A 592 10.82 -36.65 1.96
C LEU A 592 9.82 -35.49 1.79
N ALA A 593 9.29 -35.25 0.59
CA ALA A 593 8.36 -34.12 0.38
C ALA A 593 7.08 -34.26 1.21
N THR A 594 6.49 -35.46 1.22
CA THR A 594 5.31 -35.77 2.02
C THR A 594 5.58 -35.58 3.51
N GLU A 595 6.71 -36.08 4.01
CA GLU A 595 7.12 -35.93 5.40
C GLU A 595 7.32 -34.46 5.78
N ARG A 596 7.94 -33.65 4.91
CA ARG A 596 8.16 -32.22 5.15
C ARG A 596 6.86 -31.42 5.12
N LEU A 597 5.96 -31.69 4.16
CA LEU A 597 4.66 -31.02 4.09
C LEU A 597 3.77 -31.39 5.29
N ALA A 598 3.78 -32.65 5.73
CA ALA A 598 3.08 -33.07 6.93
C ALA A 598 3.63 -32.37 8.18
N ALA A 599 4.95 -32.38 8.35
CA ALA A 599 5.61 -31.71 9.47
C ALA A 599 5.41 -30.18 9.46
N LEU A 600 5.36 -29.56 8.27
CA LEU A 600 5.06 -28.13 8.12
C LEU A 600 3.64 -27.80 8.60
N ARG A 601 2.63 -28.59 8.18
CA ARG A 601 1.23 -28.40 8.60
C ARG A 601 1.04 -28.65 10.10
N GLU A 602 1.79 -29.58 10.67
CA GLU A 602 1.77 -29.87 12.11
C GLU A 602 2.42 -28.75 12.94
N ALA A 603 3.59 -28.27 12.52
CA ALA A 603 4.34 -27.25 13.26
C ALA A 603 3.80 -25.82 13.05
N TYR A 604 3.21 -25.54 11.88
CA TYR A 604 2.76 -24.20 11.48
C TYR A 604 1.38 -24.28 10.81
N PRO A 605 0.31 -24.54 11.58
CA PRO A 605 -1.04 -24.75 11.03
C PRO A 605 -1.56 -23.52 10.29
N ASP A 606 -1.28 -22.31 10.78
CA ASP A 606 -1.76 -21.06 10.18
C ASP A 606 -1.10 -20.77 8.81
N LEU A 607 0.08 -21.34 8.55
CA LEU A 607 0.78 -21.17 7.27
C LEU A 607 0.11 -21.93 6.13
N ALA A 608 -0.63 -23.00 6.43
CA ALA A 608 -1.09 -23.97 5.45
C ALA A 608 -2.09 -23.39 4.42
N GLU A 609 -2.70 -22.23 4.69
CA GLU A 609 -3.74 -21.66 3.83
C GLU A 609 -3.22 -20.67 2.76
N ASP A 610 -2.19 -19.85 3.03
CA ASP A 610 -1.70 -18.84 2.06
C ASP A 610 -0.17 -18.69 2.05
N GLY A 611 0.47 -18.67 3.23
CA GLY A 611 1.92 -18.49 3.34
C GLY A 611 2.44 -17.08 2.99
N SER A 612 1.55 -16.14 2.66
CA SER A 612 1.89 -14.78 2.21
C SER A 612 2.69 -13.99 3.26
N GLU A 613 2.48 -14.25 4.54
CA GLU A 613 3.17 -13.58 5.64
C GLU A 613 4.66 -13.96 5.73
N TRP A 614 5.04 -15.12 5.19
CA TRP A 614 6.43 -15.61 5.14
C TRP A 614 7.17 -15.21 3.85
N GLU A 615 6.53 -14.47 2.94
CA GLU A 615 7.23 -13.99 1.74
C GLU A 615 8.46 -13.14 2.13
N ALA A 616 9.62 -13.45 1.54
CA ALA A 616 10.90 -12.84 1.88
C ALA A 616 10.87 -11.31 1.73
N GLN A 617 10.03 -10.79 0.83
CA GLN A 617 9.82 -9.35 0.62
C GLN A 617 9.18 -8.63 1.82
N ASN A 618 8.51 -9.34 2.73
CA ASN A 618 7.92 -8.77 3.94
C ASN A 618 8.97 -8.44 5.01
N PHE A 619 10.20 -8.91 4.84
CA PHE A 619 11.30 -8.69 5.78
C PHE A 619 12.29 -7.67 5.20
N PRO A 620 12.85 -6.79 6.04
CA PRO A 620 13.85 -5.85 5.58
C PRO A 620 15.20 -6.54 5.32
N ASP A 621 16.06 -5.89 4.53
CA ASP A 621 17.47 -6.27 4.52
C ASP A 621 18.12 -5.87 5.86
N PRO A 622 18.98 -6.72 6.43
CA PRO A 622 19.64 -7.86 5.79
C PRO A 622 19.03 -9.25 6.06
N ALA A 623 17.99 -9.35 6.88
CA ALA A 623 17.32 -10.63 7.18
C ALA A 623 16.80 -11.29 5.90
N ARG A 624 16.15 -10.52 5.02
CA ARG A 624 15.67 -10.98 3.71
C ARG A 624 16.74 -11.67 2.87
N THR A 625 17.96 -11.12 2.83
CA THR A 625 19.07 -11.68 2.04
C THR A 625 19.49 -13.07 2.57
N GLU A 626 19.57 -13.24 3.89
CA GLU A 626 19.91 -14.52 4.53
C GLU A 626 18.81 -15.57 4.29
N LEU A 627 17.54 -15.17 4.47
CA LEU A 627 16.39 -16.05 4.22
C LEU A 627 16.34 -16.50 2.76
N THR A 628 16.50 -15.57 1.81
CA THR A 628 16.50 -15.86 0.37
C THR A 628 17.61 -16.84 0.01
N THR A 629 18.82 -16.65 0.55
CA THR A 629 19.95 -17.56 0.32
C THR A 629 19.62 -19.00 0.75
N ARG A 630 18.95 -19.16 1.90
CA ARG A 630 18.53 -20.47 2.41
C ARG A 630 17.39 -21.08 1.62
N LEU A 631 16.40 -20.28 1.24
CA LEU A 631 15.29 -20.70 0.38
C LEU A 631 15.81 -21.20 -0.97
N GLN A 632 16.71 -20.45 -1.62
CA GLN A 632 17.34 -20.85 -2.88
C GLN A 632 18.12 -22.16 -2.74
N LYS A 633 18.94 -22.29 -1.68
CA LYS A 633 19.69 -23.52 -1.42
C LYS A 633 18.75 -24.71 -1.22
N SER A 634 17.69 -24.53 -0.44
CA SER A 634 16.71 -25.59 -0.19
C SER A 634 15.96 -25.98 -1.47
N PHE A 635 15.51 -24.99 -2.25
CA PHE A 635 14.87 -25.22 -3.53
C PHE A 635 15.79 -25.99 -4.49
N ALA A 636 17.07 -25.59 -4.61
CA ALA A 636 18.05 -26.31 -5.43
C ALA A 636 18.29 -27.75 -4.96
N ASN A 637 18.24 -28.02 -3.65
CA ASN A 637 18.32 -29.37 -3.09
C ASN A 637 17.08 -30.19 -3.47
N GLY A 638 15.88 -29.60 -3.34
CA GLY A 638 14.63 -30.25 -3.74
C GLY A 638 14.57 -30.55 -5.24
N VAL A 639 15.05 -29.65 -6.11
CA VAL A 639 15.22 -29.91 -7.55
C VAL A 639 16.08 -31.15 -7.77
N ARG A 640 17.21 -31.28 -7.07
CA ARG A 640 18.11 -32.44 -7.19
C ARG A 640 17.48 -33.74 -6.66
N HIS A 641 16.66 -33.67 -5.61
CA HIS A 641 15.87 -34.81 -5.15
C HIS A 641 14.89 -35.29 -6.22
N VAL A 642 14.14 -34.37 -6.83
CA VAL A 642 13.19 -34.69 -7.89
C VAL A 642 13.92 -35.26 -9.12
N GLN A 643 15.01 -34.64 -9.56
CA GLN A 643 15.82 -35.14 -10.67
C GLN A 643 16.39 -36.55 -10.40
N LYS A 644 16.76 -36.86 -9.15
CA LYS A 644 17.20 -38.22 -8.75
C LYS A 644 16.09 -39.26 -8.86
N LEU A 645 14.83 -38.88 -8.61
CA LEU A 645 13.67 -39.75 -8.80
C LEU A 645 13.37 -40.00 -10.28
N MET A 646 13.64 -39.00 -11.13
CA MET A 646 13.43 -39.07 -12.57
C MET A 646 14.45 -39.98 -13.25
N LYS A 647 14.11 -41.26 -13.38
CA LYS A 647 14.87 -42.22 -14.20
C LYS A 647 14.37 -42.17 -15.64
N VAL A 648 14.89 -41.22 -16.41
CA VAL A 648 14.48 -41.02 -17.80
C VAL A 648 15.65 -41.28 -18.76
N GLN A 649 15.39 -42.05 -19.82
CA GLN A 649 16.28 -42.09 -20.96
C GLN A 649 16.00 -40.87 -21.83
N ASP A 650 17.04 -40.17 -22.26
CA ASP A 650 16.91 -38.98 -23.09
C ASP A 650 16.58 -39.34 -24.54
N THR A 651 15.36 -39.85 -24.69
CA THR A 651 14.68 -40.17 -25.94
C THR A 651 13.26 -39.61 -25.85
N LYS A 652 12.64 -39.33 -26.99
CA LYS A 652 11.26 -38.82 -27.04
C LYS A 652 10.28 -39.71 -26.26
N ASP A 653 10.38 -41.02 -26.42
CA ASP A 653 9.53 -41.98 -25.71
C ASP A 653 9.81 -42.02 -24.21
N GLY A 654 11.08 -41.90 -23.80
CA GLY A 654 11.46 -41.80 -22.38
C GLY A 654 10.85 -40.59 -21.70
N TRP A 655 10.94 -39.42 -22.34
CA TRP A 655 10.33 -38.18 -21.86
C TRP A 655 8.81 -38.23 -21.80
N LYS A 656 8.16 -38.86 -22.79
CA LYS A 656 6.70 -39.09 -22.80
C LYS A 656 6.27 -40.02 -21.66
N ALA A 657 7.03 -41.09 -21.41
CA ALA A 657 6.77 -41.98 -20.29
C ALA A 657 6.89 -41.23 -18.95
N LEU A 658 7.92 -40.38 -18.79
CA LEU A 658 8.06 -39.53 -17.61
C LEU A 658 6.86 -38.60 -17.42
N ALA A 659 6.38 -37.94 -18.48
CA ALA A 659 5.21 -37.06 -18.43
C ALA A 659 3.99 -37.76 -17.81
N GLY A 660 3.77 -39.03 -18.15
CA GLY A 660 2.70 -39.85 -17.60
C GLY A 660 2.85 -40.19 -16.11
N THR A 661 4.07 -40.17 -15.56
CA THR A 661 4.33 -40.41 -14.13
C THR A 661 4.27 -39.14 -13.28
N LEU A 662 4.37 -37.94 -13.87
CA LEU A 662 4.37 -36.68 -13.10
C LEU A 662 3.05 -36.41 -12.36
N SER A 663 1.98 -37.12 -12.70
CA SER A 663 0.71 -37.09 -11.95
C SER A 663 0.74 -37.90 -10.65
N ASP A 664 1.75 -38.75 -10.45
CA ASP A 664 1.87 -39.61 -9.27
C ASP A 664 1.96 -38.77 -7.99
N PRO A 665 1.41 -39.27 -6.86
CA PRO A 665 1.39 -38.51 -5.60
C PRO A 665 2.75 -37.97 -5.19
N THR A 666 3.82 -38.76 -5.34
CA THR A 666 5.19 -38.35 -5.00
C THR A 666 5.60 -37.06 -5.71
N TYR A 667 5.37 -36.95 -7.03
CA TYR A 667 5.72 -35.73 -7.77
C TYR A 667 4.79 -34.57 -7.45
N ARG A 668 3.51 -34.82 -7.17
CA ARG A 668 2.58 -33.77 -6.75
C ARG A 668 3.00 -33.12 -5.43
N GLU A 669 3.37 -33.92 -4.43
CA GLU A 669 3.86 -33.40 -3.15
C GLU A 669 5.18 -32.63 -3.32
N TRP A 670 6.09 -33.10 -4.20
CA TRP A 670 7.28 -32.35 -4.58
C TRP A 670 6.95 -31.02 -5.27
N GLY A 671 5.97 -31.01 -6.17
CA GLY A 671 5.47 -29.80 -6.84
C GLY A 671 4.98 -28.78 -5.84
N GLN A 672 4.12 -29.20 -4.90
CA GLN A 672 3.62 -28.33 -3.82
C GLN A 672 4.74 -27.77 -2.94
N LEU A 673 5.68 -28.60 -2.50
CA LEU A 673 6.76 -28.16 -1.63
C LEU A 673 7.72 -27.20 -2.33
N LEU A 674 8.09 -27.47 -3.58
CA LEU A 674 8.95 -26.59 -4.37
C LEU A 674 8.24 -25.29 -4.76
N GLN A 675 6.95 -25.37 -5.09
CA GLN A 675 6.13 -24.18 -5.33
C GLN A 675 6.09 -23.30 -4.09
N LEU A 676 5.91 -23.87 -2.90
CA LEU A 676 5.95 -23.11 -1.65
C LEU A 676 7.30 -22.40 -1.50
N LEU A 677 8.43 -23.11 -1.62
CA LEU A 677 9.77 -22.54 -1.49
C LEU A 677 10.05 -21.41 -2.50
N ASP A 678 9.53 -21.54 -3.72
CA ASP A 678 9.66 -20.51 -4.76
C ASP A 678 8.69 -19.34 -4.50
N ARG A 679 7.45 -19.60 -4.05
CA ARG A 679 6.46 -18.56 -3.69
C ARG A 679 6.93 -17.65 -2.58
N LEU A 680 7.64 -18.21 -1.59
CA LEU A 680 8.25 -17.42 -0.53
C LEU A 680 9.30 -16.41 -1.05
N GLN A 681 9.81 -16.58 -2.28
CA GLN A 681 10.72 -15.63 -2.93
C GLN A 681 10.03 -14.82 -4.03
N ASN A 682 9.09 -15.44 -4.74
CA ASN A 682 8.36 -14.91 -5.88
C ASN A 682 6.88 -15.32 -5.76
N PRO A 683 5.98 -14.45 -5.26
CA PRO A 683 4.60 -14.82 -4.91
C PRO A 683 3.79 -15.47 -6.03
N SER A 684 4.14 -15.17 -7.29
CA SER A 684 3.50 -15.72 -8.49
C SER A 684 4.18 -16.97 -9.03
N ALA A 685 5.08 -17.60 -8.28
CA ALA A 685 5.79 -18.79 -8.71
C ALA A 685 4.82 -19.95 -9.04
N PRO A 686 4.82 -20.44 -10.29
CA PRO A 686 4.03 -21.61 -10.68
C PRO A 686 4.58 -22.91 -10.08
N ASP A 687 3.76 -23.96 -10.04
CA ASP A 687 4.21 -25.30 -9.65
C ASP A 687 5.21 -25.86 -10.69
N PRO A 688 6.47 -26.12 -10.30
CA PRO A 688 7.49 -26.56 -11.24
C PRO A 688 7.24 -27.95 -11.83
N VAL A 689 6.50 -28.83 -11.12
CA VAL A 689 6.09 -30.15 -11.64
C VAL A 689 5.01 -30.00 -12.70
N THR A 690 4.05 -29.11 -12.46
CA THR A 690 3.02 -28.76 -13.45
C THR A 690 3.65 -28.13 -14.70
N ILE A 691 4.63 -27.22 -14.55
CA ILE A 691 5.38 -26.67 -15.70
C ILE A 691 6.08 -27.78 -16.48
N LEU A 692 6.78 -28.70 -15.81
CA LEU A 692 7.46 -29.80 -16.48
C LEU A 692 6.47 -30.74 -17.17
N SER A 693 5.36 -31.06 -16.53
CA SER A 693 4.30 -31.90 -17.11
C SER A 693 3.72 -31.27 -18.37
N HIS A 694 3.37 -29.98 -18.33
CA HIS A 694 2.92 -29.24 -19.50
C HIS A 694 4.00 -29.14 -20.57
N PHE A 695 5.27 -28.94 -20.20
CA PHE A 695 6.38 -28.92 -21.14
C PHE A 695 6.50 -30.24 -21.91
N LEU A 696 6.35 -31.38 -21.22
CA LEU A 696 6.43 -32.74 -21.76
C LEU A 696 5.11 -33.30 -22.31
N SER A 697 4.00 -32.56 -22.23
CA SER A 697 2.73 -33.01 -22.79
C SER A 697 2.77 -32.99 -24.31
N ASP A 698 2.09 -33.94 -24.93
CA ASP A 698 1.84 -33.99 -26.37
C ASP A 698 3.08 -33.92 -27.27
N LEU A 699 4.26 -34.40 -26.81
CA LEU A 699 5.53 -34.33 -27.56
C LEU A 699 5.48 -34.90 -28.98
N ASP A 700 4.49 -35.72 -29.31
CA ASP A 700 4.26 -36.21 -30.66
C ASP A 700 3.77 -35.16 -31.64
N THR A 701 3.01 -34.20 -31.15
CA THR A 701 2.32 -33.17 -31.96
C THR A 701 2.72 -31.76 -31.57
N LYS A 702 3.33 -31.58 -30.40
CA LYS A 702 3.75 -30.29 -29.86
C LYS A 702 4.93 -29.74 -30.64
N ALA A 703 4.68 -28.62 -31.31
CA ALA A 703 5.72 -27.77 -31.86
C ALA A 703 6.17 -26.75 -30.82
N PHE A 704 7.46 -26.70 -30.55
CA PHE A 704 8.10 -25.62 -29.83
C PHE A 704 8.42 -24.49 -30.83
N GLU A 705 7.72 -23.37 -30.70
CA GLU A 705 7.96 -22.21 -31.56
C GLU A 705 9.26 -21.51 -31.14
N LEU A 706 10.22 -21.46 -32.07
CA LEU A 706 11.41 -20.63 -31.97
C LEU A 706 11.16 -19.34 -32.78
N ASP A 707 10.83 -18.22 -32.13
CA ASP A 707 10.78 -16.91 -32.81
C ASP A 707 12.14 -16.25 -32.64
N LEU A 708 13.03 -16.36 -33.64
CA LEU A 708 14.42 -15.93 -33.55
C LEU A 708 14.61 -14.55 -34.18
N ARG A 709 14.31 -13.49 -33.43
CA ARG A 709 14.40 -12.10 -33.92
C ARG A 709 15.83 -11.54 -33.96
N GLY A 710 16.77 -12.25 -33.35
CA GLY A 710 18.19 -11.93 -33.40
C GLY A 710 18.94 -12.51 -32.20
N PHE A 711 20.26 -12.40 -32.23
CA PHE A 711 21.13 -12.84 -31.14
C PHE A 711 22.17 -11.78 -30.79
N GLU A 712 22.68 -11.85 -29.57
CA GLU A 712 23.90 -11.21 -29.13
C GLU A 712 24.96 -12.31 -28.95
N LEU A 713 26.07 -12.18 -29.68
CA LEU A 713 27.20 -13.09 -29.58
C LEU A 713 28.31 -12.39 -28.81
N THR A 714 28.73 -12.99 -27.69
CA THR A 714 29.89 -12.56 -26.92
C THR A 714 31.07 -13.47 -27.26
N VAL A 715 32.17 -12.91 -27.72
CA VAL A 715 33.44 -13.64 -27.98
C VAL A 715 34.53 -13.08 -27.06
N PRO A 716 35.11 -13.89 -26.15
CA PRO A 716 36.23 -13.46 -25.32
C PRO A 716 37.46 -13.06 -26.15
N LEU A 717 38.18 -12.02 -25.71
CA LEU A 717 39.39 -11.53 -26.39
C LEU A 717 40.58 -12.49 -26.27
N ASP A 718 40.55 -13.37 -25.29
CA ASP A 718 41.53 -14.45 -25.05
C ASP A 718 41.25 -15.72 -25.86
N LEU A 719 40.11 -15.79 -26.56
CA LEU A 719 39.88 -16.84 -27.55
C LEU A 719 40.71 -16.56 -28.81
N THR A 720 41.93 -17.10 -28.83
CA THR A 720 42.88 -16.95 -29.93
C THR A 720 43.25 -18.30 -30.55
N VAL A 721 43.66 -18.27 -31.82
CA VAL A 721 44.36 -19.39 -32.45
C VAL A 721 45.75 -18.92 -32.83
N GLY A 722 46.75 -19.32 -32.04
CA GLY A 722 48.08 -18.71 -32.08
C GLY A 722 48.06 -17.32 -31.44
N LEU A 723 48.43 -16.29 -32.20
CA LEU A 723 48.41 -14.89 -31.75
C LEU A 723 47.19 -14.10 -32.27
N ASP A 724 46.38 -14.72 -33.13
CA ASP A 724 45.28 -14.06 -33.80
C ASP A 724 43.95 -14.28 -33.08
N ARG A 725 43.15 -13.22 -32.96
CA ARG A 725 41.81 -13.25 -32.37
C ARG A 725 40.81 -13.91 -33.31
N VAL A 726 39.84 -14.61 -32.74
CA VAL A 726 38.73 -15.21 -33.48
C VAL A 726 37.67 -14.15 -33.78
N GLU A 727 37.42 -13.88 -35.07
CA GLU A 727 36.44 -12.90 -35.55
C GLU A 727 35.39 -13.55 -36.48
N PRO A 728 34.09 -13.23 -36.36
CA PRO A 728 33.07 -13.63 -37.33
C PRO A 728 33.33 -13.08 -38.73
N VAL A 729 33.19 -13.91 -39.77
CA VAL A 729 33.42 -13.52 -41.18
C VAL A 729 32.23 -13.74 -42.10
N GLY A 730 31.12 -14.24 -41.57
CA GLY A 730 29.90 -14.50 -42.34
C GLY A 730 28.69 -14.64 -41.43
N PRO A 731 27.51 -14.95 -42.01
CA PRO A 731 26.29 -15.06 -41.23
C PRO A 731 26.30 -16.30 -40.32
N LEU A 732 25.67 -16.20 -39.16
CA LEU A 732 25.32 -17.37 -38.34
C LEU A 732 24.21 -18.12 -39.08
N ALA A 733 24.44 -19.41 -39.38
CA ALA A 733 23.45 -20.28 -39.98
C ALA A 733 22.88 -21.23 -38.93
N LEU A 734 21.59 -21.13 -38.66
CA LEU A 734 20.85 -22.01 -37.77
C LEU A 734 20.01 -22.98 -38.62
N THR A 735 20.35 -24.26 -38.55
CA THR A 735 19.78 -25.31 -39.40
C THR A 735 18.96 -26.28 -38.56
N LEU A 736 17.71 -26.47 -38.95
CA LEU A 736 16.75 -27.41 -38.37
C LEU A 736 16.50 -28.56 -39.36
N THR A 737 16.77 -29.80 -38.93
CA THR A 737 16.52 -30.99 -39.75
C THR A 737 15.47 -31.88 -39.08
N ARG A 738 14.33 -32.08 -39.77
CA ARG A 738 13.22 -32.90 -39.29
C ARG A 738 13.20 -34.25 -40.00
N GLY A 739 13.76 -35.30 -39.37
CA GLY A 739 13.79 -36.64 -39.95
C GLY A 739 14.44 -36.67 -41.35
N GLN A 740 13.71 -37.13 -42.36
CA GLN A 740 14.17 -37.14 -43.76
C GLN A 740 13.79 -35.88 -44.57
N ASN A 741 13.15 -34.89 -43.94
CA ASN A 741 12.79 -33.65 -44.64
C ASN A 741 14.04 -32.81 -44.93
N ALA A 742 13.95 -31.99 -45.98
CA ALA A 742 14.99 -31.03 -46.30
C ALA A 742 15.25 -30.09 -45.11
N PRO A 743 16.52 -29.80 -44.79
CA PRO A 743 16.85 -28.91 -43.69
C PRO A 743 16.34 -27.48 -43.95
N VAL A 744 15.81 -26.86 -42.91
CA VAL A 744 15.40 -25.45 -42.93
C VAL A 744 16.51 -24.63 -42.28
N THR A 745 17.08 -23.67 -43.01
CA THR A 745 18.16 -22.82 -42.52
C THR A 745 17.71 -21.36 -42.40
N VAL A 746 17.88 -20.79 -41.21
CA VAL A 746 17.73 -19.35 -40.95
C VAL A 746 19.12 -18.75 -40.80
N LYS A 747 19.37 -17.63 -41.47
CA LYS A 747 20.65 -16.93 -41.44
C LYS A 747 20.54 -15.63 -40.68
N PHE A 748 21.60 -15.27 -39.96
CA PHE A 748 21.70 -14.02 -39.24
C PHE A 748 22.97 -13.29 -39.65
N THR A 749 22.82 -12.09 -40.21
CA THR A 749 23.95 -11.22 -40.54
C THR A 749 24.57 -10.68 -39.25
N VAL A 750 25.90 -10.73 -39.18
CA VAL A 750 26.67 -10.29 -38.01
C VAL A 750 27.03 -8.82 -38.19
N SER A 751 26.71 -7.98 -37.20
CA SER A 751 27.11 -6.58 -37.18
C SER A 751 28.62 -6.41 -36.98
N LYS A 752 29.11 -5.18 -37.09
CA LYS A 752 30.41 -4.82 -36.54
C LYS A 752 30.39 -5.12 -35.03
N GLY A 753 31.47 -5.73 -34.53
CA GLY A 753 31.62 -6.04 -33.12
C GLY A 753 32.02 -4.81 -32.31
N ASP A 754 31.45 -4.70 -31.12
CA ASP A 754 31.77 -3.66 -30.14
C ASP A 754 32.57 -4.29 -28.99
N THR A 755 33.83 -3.90 -28.86
CA THR A 755 34.73 -4.41 -27.82
C THR A 755 34.53 -3.66 -26.52
N HIS A 756 34.23 -4.39 -25.45
CA HIS A 756 34.09 -3.88 -24.09
C HIS A 756 34.84 -4.81 -23.14
N ASP A 757 35.70 -4.24 -22.30
CA ASP A 757 36.54 -4.99 -21.36
C ASP A 757 37.35 -6.11 -22.05
N ASN A 758 37.09 -7.37 -21.68
CA ASN A 758 37.77 -8.57 -22.19
C ASN A 758 36.93 -9.36 -23.20
N VAL A 759 35.88 -8.76 -23.77
CA VAL A 759 34.99 -9.42 -24.74
C VAL A 759 34.70 -8.52 -25.94
N THR A 760 34.38 -9.12 -27.08
CA THR A 760 33.74 -8.44 -28.22
C THR A 760 32.32 -8.93 -28.37
N VAL A 761 31.38 -7.99 -28.41
CA VAL A 761 29.94 -8.27 -28.55
C VAL A 761 29.51 -7.97 -29.98
N TYR A 762 28.84 -8.93 -30.61
CA TYR A 762 28.30 -8.80 -31.97
C TYR A 762 26.79 -8.94 -31.93
N ARG A 763 26.08 -8.11 -32.69
CA ARG A 763 24.63 -8.20 -32.85
C ARG A 763 24.29 -8.93 -34.15
N LEU A 764 23.41 -9.92 -34.05
CA LEU A 764 23.02 -10.79 -35.15
C LEU A 764 21.58 -10.53 -35.53
N THR A 765 21.34 -10.15 -36.79
CA THR A 765 20.02 -9.77 -37.30
C THR A 765 19.56 -10.78 -38.37
N PRO A 766 18.33 -11.30 -38.31
CA PRO A 766 17.86 -12.32 -39.26
C PRO A 766 17.76 -11.79 -40.70
N GLU A 767 18.14 -12.62 -41.67
CA GLU A 767 18.06 -12.31 -43.12
C GLU A 767 16.70 -12.67 -43.75
N GLY A 768 15.73 -13.13 -42.94
CA GLY A 768 14.43 -13.59 -43.43
C GLY A 768 13.48 -14.03 -42.32
N GLY A 769 12.68 -15.07 -42.58
CA GLY A 769 11.71 -15.60 -41.63
C GLY A 769 12.37 -16.03 -40.31
N THR A 770 11.81 -15.57 -39.20
CA THR A 770 12.37 -15.77 -37.84
C THR A 770 11.78 -16.99 -37.12
N LYS A 771 10.64 -17.49 -37.59
CA LYS A 771 9.88 -18.53 -36.90
C LYS A 771 10.26 -19.92 -37.38
N LEU A 772 10.65 -20.79 -36.45
CA LEU A 772 10.86 -22.22 -36.68
C LEU A 772 9.97 -23.05 -35.76
N ALA A 773 9.29 -24.04 -36.32
CA ALA A 773 8.56 -25.04 -35.55
C ALA A 773 9.50 -26.22 -35.25
N TYR A 774 10.00 -26.28 -34.02
CA TYR A 774 10.86 -27.35 -33.53
C TYR A 774 10.03 -28.48 -32.92
N TYR A 775 10.28 -29.73 -33.27
CA TYR A 775 9.66 -30.89 -32.61
C TYR A 775 10.70 -31.67 -31.81
N ALA A 776 10.28 -32.30 -30.72
CA ALA A 776 11.16 -33.14 -29.90
C ALA A 776 11.80 -34.26 -30.76
N GLY A 777 13.14 -34.31 -30.77
CA GLY A 777 13.95 -35.20 -31.60
C GLY A 777 14.48 -34.57 -32.90
N ASP A 778 14.00 -33.39 -33.30
CA ASP A 778 14.55 -32.65 -34.45
C ASP A 778 16.02 -32.28 -34.18
N ASP A 779 16.86 -32.37 -35.22
CA ASP A 779 18.24 -31.92 -35.13
C ASP A 779 18.32 -30.41 -35.31
N LEU A 780 18.90 -29.72 -34.32
CA LEU A 780 19.17 -28.30 -34.38
C LEU A 780 20.67 -28.06 -34.25
N ARG A 781 21.23 -27.30 -35.19
CA ARG A 781 22.63 -26.89 -35.18
C ARG A 781 22.75 -25.43 -35.57
N ALA A 782 23.62 -24.70 -34.89
CA ALA A 782 24.05 -23.39 -35.34
C ALA A 782 25.54 -23.41 -35.72
N GLU A 783 25.90 -22.72 -36.79
CA GLU A 783 27.28 -22.61 -37.26
C GLU A 783 27.59 -21.18 -37.67
N LEU A 784 28.69 -20.63 -37.14
CA LEU A 784 29.19 -19.31 -37.46
C LEU A 784 30.59 -19.41 -38.04
N PRO A 785 30.79 -19.05 -39.32
CA PRO A 785 32.12 -18.99 -39.88
C PRO A 785 32.91 -17.86 -39.21
N VAL A 786 34.10 -18.20 -38.72
CA VAL A 786 35.02 -17.29 -38.05
C VAL A 786 36.42 -17.38 -38.68
N ARG A 787 37.25 -16.36 -38.49
CA ARG A 787 38.67 -16.37 -38.88
C ARG A 787 39.55 -16.11 -37.68
N ALA A 788 40.76 -16.66 -37.70
CA ALA A 788 41.86 -16.21 -36.87
C ALA A 788 43.10 -16.08 -37.78
N GLY A 789 43.51 -14.84 -38.04
CA GLY A 789 44.56 -14.55 -39.02
C GLY A 789 44.16 -15.01 -40.42
N THR A 790 44.91 -15.97 -40.98
CA THR A 790 44.64 -16.59 -42.29
C THR A 790 43.85 -17.90 -42.20
N GLN A 791 43.57 -18.39 -40.99
CA GLN A 791 42.87 -19.67 -40.80
C GLN A 791 41.35 -19.46 -40.83
N SER A 792 40.68 -20.21 -41.71
CA SER A 792 39.22 -20.30 -41.74
C SER A 792 38.75 -21.34 -40.73
N LEU A 793 37.88 -20.94 -39.83
CA LEU A 793 37.40 -21.70 -38.68
C LEU A 793 35.87 -21.64 -38.62
N ALA A 794 35.25 -22.40 -37.73
CA ALA A 794 33.81 -22.29 -37.47
C ALA A 794 33.49 -22.52 -35.99
N LEU A 795 32.63 -21.67 -35.42
CA LEU A 795 31.98 -21.94 -34.13
C LEU A 795 30.72 -22.78 -34.40
N ARG A 796 30.61 -23.93 -33.74
CA ARG A 796 29.49 -24.86 -33.91
C ARG A 796 28.77 -25.14 -32.60
N TRP A 797 27.47 -24.85 -32.55
CA TRP A 797 26.57 -25.23 -31.47
C TRP A 797 25.87 -26.54 -31.85
N ASP A 798 26.59 -27.64 -31.68
CA ASP A 798 26.14 -29.00 -32.00
C ASP A 798 26.23 -29.97 -30.81
N THR A 799 26.62 -29.46 -29.64
CA THR A 799 26.69 -30.18 -28.37
C THR A 799 25.72 -29.58 -27.35
N GLY A 800 24.97 -30.44 -26.67
CA GLY A 800 24.00 -30.08 -25.64
C GLY A 800 23.86 -31.20 -24.62
N ASP A 801 23.07 -30.95 -23.58
CA ASP A 801 22.78 -31.92 -22.53
C ASP A 801 21.63 -32.84 -22.91
N SER A 802 20.79 -32.44 -23.89
CA SER A 802 19.72 -33.27 -24.42
C SER A 802 19.89 -33.60 -25.91
N ASN A 803 19.78 -34.88 -26.23
CA ASN A 803 19.60 -35.45 -27.56
C ASN A 803 18.18 -35.28 -28.08
N THR A 804 17.18 -35.13 -27.20
CA THR A 804 15.78 -34.95 -27.56
C THR A 804 15.42 -33.48 -27.79
N PHE A 805 15.91 -32.57 -26.96
CA PHE A 805 15.58 -31.14 -27.00
C PHE A 805 16.80 -30.28 -27.35
N ARG A 806 17.25 -30.42 -28.59
CA ARG A 806 18.53 -29.88 -29.09
C ARG A 806 18.56 -28.36 -29.25
N PHE A 807 17.49 -27.63 -28.92
CA PHE A 807 17.53 -26.17 -28.85
C PHE A 807 18.37 -25.66 -27.67
N ASP A 808 18.65 -26.51 -26.68
CA ASP A 808 19.54 -26.21 -25.56
C ASP A 808 20.98 -25.91 -25.99
N ARG A 809 21.40 -26.50 -27.11
CA ARG A 809 22.71 -26.28 -27.74
C ARG A 809 22.99 -24.80 -27.94
N LEU A 810 21.98 -23.98 -28.24
CA LEU A 810 22.14 -22.55 -28.47
C LEU A 810 22.58 -21.79 -27.21
N GLY A 811 22.25 -22.29 -26.02
CA GLY A 811 22.66 -21.71 -24.74
C GLY A 811 24.01 -22.21 -24.23
N ARG A 812 24.67 -23.12 -24.95
CA ARG A 812 25.95 -23.71 -24.57
C ARG A 812 27.12 -23.06 -25.28
N GLU A 813 28.32 -23.30 -24.76
CA GLU A 813 29.55 -22.92 -25.45
C GLU A 813 29.68 -23.72 -26.75
N PRO A 814 29.94 -23.06 -27.89
CA PRO A 814 30.17 -23.74 -29.14
C PRO A 814 31.52 -24.46 -29.13
N ARG A 815 31.70 -25.36 -30.09
CA ARG A 815 33.02 -25.91 -30.44
C ARG A 815 33.66 -25.11 -31.56
N LEU A 816 34.92 -24.76 -31.39
CA LEU A 816 35.75 -24.21 -32.45
C LEU A 816 36.27 -25.35 -33.33
N THR A 817 35.82 -25.39 -34.57
CA THR A 817 36.18 -26.42 -35.55
C THR A 817 37.30 -25.91 -36.45
N LYS A 818 38.42 -26.62 -36.47
CA LYS A 818 39.57 -26.36 -37.34
C LYS A 818 39.53 -27.33 -38.53
N PRO A 819 39.78 -26.89 -39.78
CA PRO A 819 39.69 -27.77 -40.96
C PRO A 819 40.58 -29.03 -40.89
N THR A 820 41.73 -28.94 -40.21
CA THR A 820 42.76 -29.98 -40.19
C THR A 820 43.08 -30.54 -38.80
N SER A 821 42.65 -29.87 -37.73
CA SER A 821 43.12 -30.14 -36.35
C SER A 821 42.01 -30.49 -35.36
N GLY A 822 40.81 -30.80 -35.85
CA GLY A 822 39.70 -31.28 -35.03
C GLY A 822 38.86 -30.16 -34.42
N THR A 823 38.17 -30.47 -33.32
CA THR A 823 37.25 -29.57 -32.61
C THR A 823 37.69 -29.40 -31.17
N GLU A 824 37.72 -28.16 -30.68
CA GLU A 824 37.98 -27.83 -29.28
C GLU A 824 36.84 -26.95 -28.71
N PRO A 825 36.57 -26.95 -27.39
CA PRO A 825 35.59 -26.04 -26.79
C PRO A 825 36.02 -24.57 -26.97
N ALA A 826 35.09 -23.70 -27.37
CA ALA A 826 35.30 -22.26 -27.44
C ALA A 826 34.85 -21.60 -26.13
N THR A 827 35.63 -21.84 -25.06
CA THR A 827 35.31 -21.40 -23.70
C THR A 827 35.00 -19.90 -23.64
N GLY A 828 33.94 -19.54 -22.93
CA GLY A 828 33.48 -18.16 -22.73
C GLY A 828 32.70 -17.55 -23.90
N VAL A 829 32.59 -18.22 -25.06
CA VAL A 829 31.72 -17.77 -26.14
C VAL A 829 30.26 -18.02 -25.78
N LYS A 830 29.44 -16.97 -25.84
CA LYS A 830 28.00 -17.03 -25.49
C LYS A 830 27.14 -16.53 -26.64
N LEU A 831 26.02 -17.21 -26.86
CA LEU A 831 24.99 -16.79 -27.80
C LEU A 831 23.68 -16.56 -27.02
N VAL A 832 23.27 -15.30 -26.91
CA VAL A 832 22.09 -14.90 -26.13
C VAL A 832 21.01 -14.40 -27.08
N PRO A 833 19.78 -14.96 -27.05
CA PRO A 833 18.68 -14.43 -27.86
C PRO A 833 18.37 -12.97 -27.49
N THR A 834 18.21 -12.11 -28.49
CA THR A 834 17.81 -10.70 -28.28
C THR A 834 16.38 -10.61 -27.75
N SER A 835 16.01 -9.53 -27.07
CA SER A 835 14.65 -9.39 -26.52
C SER A 835 13.59 -9.48 -27.63
N GLY A 836 12.49 -10.15 -27.30
CA GLY A 836 11.45 -10.52 -28.27
C GLY A 836 11.76 -11.80 -29.05
N SER A 837 12.98 -12.34 -28.98
CA SER A 837 13.24 -13.70 -29.42
C SER A 837 12.74 -14.71 -28.38
N THR A 838 12.08 -15.76 -28.82
CA THR A 838 11.62 -16.85 -27.96
C THR A 838 12.41 -18.12 -28.28
N VAL A 839 13.21 -18.56 -27.31
CA VAL A 839 13.78 -19.91 -27.28
C VAL A 839 13.18 -20.60 -26.05
N PRO A 840 12.56 -21.78 -26.19
CA PRO A 840 12.01 -22.52 -25.08
C PRO A 840 13.06 -22.70 -23.99
N ARG A 841 12.70 -22.35 -22.76
CA ARG A 841 13.53 -22.59 -21.59
C ARG A 841 13.19 -23.93 -21.01
N PHE A 842 14.20 -24.65 -20.52
CA PHE A 842 13.95 -25.87 -19.80
C PHE A 842 13.27 -25.58 -18.46
N PRO A 843 12.23 -26.34 -18.11
CA PRO A 843 11.71 -26.35 -16.75
C PRO A 843 12.83 -26.70 -15.78
N VAL A 844 12.85 -26.07 -14.61
CA VAL A 844 13.92 -26.22 -13.61
C VAL A 844 14.13 -27.66 -13.15
N LEU A 845 13.07 -28.49 -13.22
CA LEU A 845 13.11 -29.90 -12.83
C LEU A 845 13.67 -30.84 -13.90
N MET A 846 13.93 -30.35 -15.11
CA MET A 846 14.42 -31.21 -16.17
C MET A 846 15.80 -31.77 -15.81
N PRO A 847 15.98 -33.10 -15.73
CA PRO A 847 17.26 -33.71 -15.38
C PRO A 847 18.20 -33.58 -16.58
N LEU A 848 18.95 -32.48 -16.60
CA LEU A 848 20.05 -32.29 -17.54
C LEU A 848 21.25 -33.04 -16.98
N THR A 849 21.91 -33.85 -17.81
CA THR A 849 23.17 -34.47 -17.41
C THR A 849 24.21 -33.38 -17.20
N THR A 850 24.43 -32.98 -15.94
CA THR A 850 25.63 -32.28 -15.55
C THR A 850 26.81 -33.23 -15.79
N LYS A 851 27.44 -33.14 -16.96
CA LYS A 851 28.65 -33.88 -17.28
C LYS A 851 29.85 -33.34 -16.53
#